data_AF-A0A7S4U950-F1
#
_entry.id   AF-A0A7S4U950-F1
#
_cell.length_a   1.000
_cell.length_b   1.000
_cell.length_c   1.000
_cell.angle_alpha   90.00
_cell.angle_beta   90.00
_cell.angle_gamma   90.00
#
_symmetry.space_group_name_H-M   'P 1'
#
loop_
_entity.id
_entity.type
_entity.pdbx_description
1 polymer ?
#
loop_
_entity_poly.entity_id
_entity_poly.type
_entity_poly.pdbx_seq_one_letter_code
_entity_poly.pdbx_strand_id
1 'polypeptide(L)'
;VLSGSESRLPRDSEEFFDAVYDAASIDDCVAPWNPLNLEKRAKYVWDAETFECKAAQLGLNVDDTDEINELCPAGVCLGVSCRQDYSNCHANCNSAYTAEDASSSCTPEPICTVSDLDSCSGSHCVYCPSDNSLPCTLVEGVGSRDECEDMTGCELPDGRVLFGLSEDECREREASCTTNCPGVGCLSYSEMPGSCVVAVVDESSCEDVEDDHDVNVIWFSSDSTCLISDIVTRDGCEEFSTTSSLSTTWNRCEDIDVGACGDASVSTQRYMECYVSNWHECVDQQECESSGECSDKEFAMVLTSDPSDYPITVQTGTCFNSGFHDDTGNPLPLCTETMDRPGIGCRDVAITNSSLCSGSFVANDPAYTFQEWVTPAFTEEECRNSNANSRFGCLLSGPRKQLLWLSEDECVCRGGEPQYTWEWTQGTWRGGVPRELTWMEAENRDQYNEETSLSYAILESWVAQSVEERFLFSLQSEIICEANFLQYSLNILLCDCIGANGDDTDGEGDSCYDNTDLEILVGVSYACAGERSIVKGPSGFVTFSEDSVNKDCTLMNMSMINEAWFDADEPDVAVSFRFEDHRVQGAVQNDNEATVGELVGDGTVVSFEDDGDLRYIYVCLQVKQEEPSSVRYSRRDFGASPADYDFIRPLGIEKIKVDKRGDVTFWCSLSPYDEFTFDNDGILRLFPVYREEDYEDKEPTFVSKQTQVLMYVLGCMYAVDLLLFIYYFTEKPVSGKRAAKRRQIAFPLSILFGIVCIFRICFMFMYPNGVFYQEPLSEFVVFEIPTFVLFTMVIISIGFWKSLSNRKHFFVRDSRLLVFIGVVLVWCLWIVVTVVYSEVILETDSGESPCVGRVPESNEELEDNTRTLTIVYQSVIVSVTFFLALVFLYYTKILFDAAKNISRVKKFILFIGGLITFCFLVRGILFVIILGAEFTSSIYMFITLFLTEVLLMFLCGLQFNNMLVFNQGGSSSDSSTGVTGSGSRATHSRVTSQHTSRGTALDMDD
;
A
#
# COMPACT_ATOMS: atom_id res chain seq x y z
N VAL A 1 22.42 -14.55 -14.96
CA VAL A 1 23.64 -15.03 -15.66
C VAL A 1 23.36 -15.25 -17.14
N LEU A 2 22.62 -16.31 -17.54
CA LEU A 2 22.39 -16.72 -18.96
C LEU A 2 21.63 -15.72 -19.87
N SER A 3 21.27 -14.52 -19.41
CA SER A 3 20.60 -13.49 -20.22
C SER A 3 21.57 -12.56 -20.97
N GLY A 4 22.84 -12.49 -20.54
CA GLY A 4 23.87 -11.62 -21.11
C GLY A 4 24.51 -12.18 -22.39
N SER A 5 24.05 -11.72 -23.56
CA SER A 5 24.59 -12.03 -24.91
C SER A 5 24.42 -13.46 -25.46
N GLU A 6 24.43 -14.48 -24.61
CA GLU A 6 24.31 -15.91 -24.98
C GLU A 6 23.00 -16.25 -25.71
N SER A 7 21.92 -15.51 -25.43
CA SER A 7 20.60 -15.64 -26.06
C SER A 7 20.54 -15.41 -27.58
N ARG A 8 21.68 -15.11 -28.22
CA ARG A 8 21.84 -15.01 -29.68
C ARG A 8 22.56 -16.20 -30.32
N LEU A 9 23.17 -17.06 -29.51
CA LEU A 9 23.78 -18.30 -29.97
C LEU A 9 22.66 -19.29 -30.29
N PRO A 10 22.79 -20.12 -31.35
CA PRO A 10 21.86 -21.24 -31.55
C PRO A 10 21.84 -22.14 -30.31
N ARG A 11 20.66 -22.57 -29.87
CA ARG A 11 20.51 -23.51 -28.73
C ARG A 11 21.27 -24.83 -28.93
N ASP A 12 21.61 -25.15 -30.17
CA ASP A 12 22.29 -26.37 -30.60
C ASP A 12 23.80 -26.14 -30.87
N SER A 13 24.37 -25.00 -30.45
CA SER A 13 25.77 -24.64 -30.74
C SER A 13 26.72 -24.86 -29.56
N GLU A 14 27.91 -25.38 -29.87
CA GLU A 14 29.06 -25.58 -28.95
C GLU A 14 29.34 -24.32 -28.11
N GLU A 15 29.34 -23.16 -28.78
CA GLU A 15 29.54 -21.82 -28.18
C GLU A 15 28.50 -21.47 -27.08
N PHE A 16 27.27 -22.01 -27.14
CA PHE A 16 26.24 -21.82 -26.09
C PHE A 16 26.50 -22.72 -24.88
N PHE A 17 26.94 -23.96 -25.09
CA PHE A 17 27.24 -24.89 -24.00
C PHE A 17 28.52 -24.53 -23.26
N ASP A 18 29.56 -24.07 -23.97
CA ASP A 18 30.78 -23.52 -23.36
C ASP A 18 30.44 -22.36 -22.40
N ALA A 19 29.56 -21.44 -22.81
CA ALA A 19 29.16 -20.30 -21.99
C ALA A 19 28.33 -20.70 -20.76
N VAL A 20 27.38 -21.65 -20.91
CA VAL A 20 26.64 -22.23 -19.77
C VAL A 20 27.58 -22.95 -18.79
N TYR A 21 28.62 -23.62 -19.30
CA TYR A 21 29.63 -24.29 -18.47
C TYR A 21 30.53 -23.30 -17.73
N ASP A 22 31.09 -22.30 -18.44
CA ASP A 22 31.88 -21.21 -17.84
C ASP A 22 31.07 -20.51 -16.74
N ALA A 23 29.79 -20.20 -16.99
CA ALA A 23 28.86 -19.59 -16.03
C ALA A 23 28.62 -20.45 -14.77
N ALA A 24 28.54 -21.78 -14.92
CA ALA A 24 28.42 -22.71 -13.79
C ALA A 24 29.75 -22.90 -13.03
N SER A 25 30.89 -22.77 -13.73
CA SER A 25 32.24 -23.01 -13.19
C SER A 25 32.81 -21.89 -12.30
N ILE A 26 32.08 -20.78 -12.13
CA ILE A 26 32.47 -19.68 -11.25
C ILE A 26 32.63 -20.20 -9.81
N ASP A 27 33.81 -19.96 -9.21
CA ASP A 27 34.12 -20.32 -7.82
C ASP A 27 33.09 -19.70 -6.85
N ASP A 28 32.26 -20.57 -6.26
CA ASP A 28 31.26 -20.24 -5.24
C ASP A 28 31.26 -21.30 -4.13
N CYS A 29 30.25 -21.27 -3.26
CA CYS A 29 30.10 -22.22 -2.14
C CYS A 29 29.91 -23.69 -2.55
N VAL A 30 29.72 -23.99 -3.84
CA VAL A 30 29.27 -25.29 -4.31
C VAL A 30 30.15 -25.84 -5.44
N ALA A 31 30.79 -24.97 -6.23
CA ALA A 31 31.78 -25.32 -7.24
C ALA A 31 32.87 -26.33 -6.78
N PRO A 32 33.40 -26.30 -5.54
CA PRO A 32 34.39 -27.29 -5.07
C PRO A 32 33.85 -28.72 -4.91
N TRP A 33 32.52 -28.90 -4.87
CA TRP A 33 31.86 -30.18 -4.59
C TRP A 33 31.15 -30.72 -5.83
N ASN A 34 30.36 -29.89 -6.50
CA ASN A 34 29.77 -30.13 -7.82
C ASN A 34 29.18 -28.79 -8.32
N PRO A 35 29.71 -28.17 -9.40
CA PRO A 35 29.24 -26.87 -9.87
C PRO A 35 27.76 -26.84 -10.29
N LEU A 36 27.11 -27.99 -10.50
CA LEU A 36 25.69 -28.07 -10.87
C LEU A 36 24.76 -28.50 -9.71
N ASN A 37 25.24 -28.59 -8.46
CA ASN A 37 24.39 -28.91 -7.31
C ASN A 37 23.55 -27.69 -6.86
N LEU A 38 22.41 -27.49 -7.53
CA LEU A 38 21.53 -26.35 -7.31
C LEU A 38 20.85 -26.36 -5.93
N GLU A 39 20.62 -27.53 -5.33
CA GLU A 39 20.08 -27.64 -3.97
C GLU A 39 21.01 -26.95 -2.95
N LYS A 40 22.33 -27.17 -3.07
CA LYS A 40 23.33 -26.46 -2.27
C LYS A 40 23.43 -24.97 -2.64
N ARG A 41 23.26 -24.58 -3.91
CA ARG A 41 23.28 -23.15 -4.30
C ARG A 41 22.05 -22.37 -3.81
N ALA A 42 20.91 -23.04 -3.62
CA ALA A 42 19.74 -22.45 -2.95
C ALA A 42 19.93 -22.32 -1.42
N LYS A 43 20.70 -23.25 -0.82
CA LYS A 43 20.96 -23.28 0.63
C LYS A 43 22.11 -22.38 1.08
N TYR A 44 23.12 -22.12 0.23
CA TYR A 44 24.36 -21.45 0.63
C TYR A 44 24.76 -20.30 -0.29
N VAL A 45 25.01 -19.12 0.30
CA VAL A 45 25.51 -17.92 -0.36
C VAL A 45 26.95 -17.66 0.05
N TRP A 46 27.78 -17.22 -0.90
CA TRP A 46 29.15 -16.79 -0.65
C TRP A 46 29.19 -15.37 -0.07
N ASP A 47 29.71 -15.22 1.16
CA ASP A 47 29.95 -13.91 1.76
C ASP A 47 31.31 -13.36 1.31
N ALA A 48 31.28 -12.28 0.54
CA ALA A 48 32.46 -11.64 -0.03
C ALA A 48 33.26 -10.77 0.97
N GLU A 49 32.71 -10.45 2.15
CA GLU A 49 33.43 -9.74 3.20
C GLU A 49 34.17 -10.71 4.13
N THR A 50 33.54 -11.84 4.50
CA THR A 50 34.16 -12.84 5.38
C THR A 50 34.96 -13.90 4.64
N PHE A 51 34.78 -14.07 3.33
CA PHE A 51 35.32 -15.18 2.52
C PHE A 51 34.87 -16.57 3.03
N GLU A 52 33.62 -16.63 3.50
CA GLU A 52 33.01 -17.84 4.07
C GLU A 52 31.65 -18.09 3.42
N CYS A 53 31.19 -19.34 3.48
CA CYS A 53 29.85 -19.71 3.04
C CYS A 53 28.86 -19.60 4.19
N LYS A 54 27.68 -19.05 3.90
CA LYS A 54 26.61 -18.84 4.88
C LYS A 54 25.28 -19.39 4.39
N ALA A 55 24.46 -19.86 5.32
CA ALA A 55 23.10 -20.32 5.04
C ALA A 55 22.22 -19.15 4.54
N ALA A 56 21.64 -19.28 3.35
CA ALA A 56 21.06 -18.19 2.56
C ALA A 56 19.98 -17.37 3.30
N GLN A 57 19.20 -18.01 4.17
CA GLN A 57 18.10 -17.40 4.93
C GLN A 57 18.43 -17.10 6.40
N LEU A 58 19.56 -17.59 6.92
CA LEU A 58 19.91 -17.53 8.36
C LEU A 58 21.21 -16.78 8.68
N GLY A 59 22.09 -16.58 7.69
CA GLY A 59 23.39 -15.92 7.89
C GLY A 59 24.41 -16.70 8.74
N LEU A 60 24.06 -17.90 9.20
CA LEU A 60 24.92 -18.81 9.96
C LEU A 60 26.02 -19.41 9.05
N ASN A 61 27.18 -19.71 9.64
CA ASN A 61 28.32 -20.33 8.95
C ASN A 61 28.04 -21.83 8.67
N VAL A 62 28.49 -22.33 7.53
CA VAL A 62 28.30 -23.72 7.08
C VAL A 62 28.88 -24.78 8.02
N ASP A 63 29.86 -24.46 8.87
CA ASP A 63 30.45 -25.42 9.83
C ASP A 63 29.50 -25.83 10.98
N ASP A 64 28.44 -25.05 11.29
CA ASP A 64 27.43 -25.38 12.31
C ASP A 64 26.18 -26.04 11.69
N THR A 65 26.38 -27.19 11.03
CA THR A 65 25.31 -27.92 10.30
C THR A 65 24.13 -28.34 11.18
N ASP A 66 24.37 -28.62 12.45
CA ASP A 66 23.36 -29.17 13.35
C ASP A 66 22.30 -28.13 13.74
N GLU A 67 22.71 -26.88 13.99
CA GLU A 67 21.79 -25.76 14.31
C GLU A 67 20.99 -25.33 13.06
N ILE A 68 21.58 -25.42 11.86
CA ILE A 68 20.89 -25.20 10.59
C ILE A 68 19.81 -26.27 10.36
N ASN A 69 20.11 -27.54 10.62
CA ASN A 69 19.14 -28.64 10.47
C ASN A 69 18.01 -28.60 11.53
N GLU A 70 18.30 -28.11 12.74
CA GLU A 70 17.29 -27.94 13.81
C GLU A 70 16.36 -26.73 13.54
N LEU A 71 16.87 -25.67 12.91
CA LEU A 71 16.09 -24.48 12.53
C LEU A 71 15.36 -24.62 11.18
N CYS A 72 15.83 -25.49 10.28
CA CYS A 72 15.21 -25.75 8.97
C CYS A 72 15.01 -27.26 8.72
N PRO A 73 14.05 -27.92 9.41
CA PRO A 73 13.67 -29.30 9.10
C PRO A 73 13.20 -29.43 7.64
N ALA A 74 13.57 -30.54 7.00
CA ALA A 74 13.68 -30.67 5.54
C ALA A 74 12.41 -30.41 4.69
N GLY A 75 11.22 -30.32 5.29
CA GLY A 75 9.97 -30.05 4.58
C GLY A 75 9.70 -28.57 4.25
N VAL A 76 10.32 -27.61 4.93
CA VAL A 76 9.88 -26.20 4.87
C VAL A 76 10.35 -25.48 3.58
N CYS A 77 11.57 -25.71 3.11
CA CYS A 77 12.20 -24.91 2.05
C CYS A 77 11.81 -25.30 0.59
N LEU A 78 10.87 -26.22 0.39
CA LEU A 78 10.44 -26.68 -0.96
C LEU A 78 8.93 -26.54 -1.23
N GLY A 79 8.16 -25.96 -0.29
CA GLY A 79 6.69 -25.94 -0.34
C GLY A 79 6.03 -25.13 -1.47
N VAL A 80 6.81 -24.47 -2.35
CA VAL A 80 6.28 -23.56 -3.39
C VAL A 80 6.52 -24.06 -4.82
N SER A 81 7.47 -24.98 -5.04
CA SER A 81 7.91 -25.38 -6.40
C SER A 81 7.33 -26.72 -6.90
N CYS A 82 6.70 -27.53 -6.05
CA CYS A 82 6.08 -28.81 -6.46
C CYS A 82 4.57 -28.68 -6.61
N ARG A 83 4.08 -28.70 -7.86
CA ARG A 83 2.64 -28.64 -8.21
C ARG A 83 1.99 -30.03 -8.38
N GLN A 84 2.57 -31.06 -7.75
CA GLN A 84 2.06 -32.43 -7.67
C GLN A 84 2.20 -32.94 -6.23
N ASP A 85 1.41 -33.94 -5.85
CA ASP A 85 1.17 -34.32 -4.46
C ASP A 85 2.40 -34.50 -3.57
N TYR A 86 2.29 -33.95 -2.37
CA TYR A 86 3.30 -33.98 -1.31
C TYR A 86 3.71 -35.43 -0.95
N SER A 87 2.77 -36.38 -1.00
CA SER A 87 3.00 -37.81 -0.80
C SER A 87 3.94 -38.41 -1.84
N ASN A 88 3.72 -38.13 -3.13
CA ASN A 88 4.54 -38.65 -4.23
C ASN A 88 5.94 -38.03 -4.28
N CYS A 89 6.09 -36.78 -3.83
CA CYS A 89 7.40 -36.15 -3.67
C CYS A 89 8.19 -36.84 -2.53
N HIS A 90 7.55 -37.09 -1.38
CA HIS A 90 8.21 -37.75 -0.26
C HIS A 90 8.56 -39.22 -0.55
N ALA A 91 7.72 -39.94 -1.32
CA ALA A 91 8.00 -41.32 -1.73
C ALA A 91 9.23 -41.43 -2.65
N ASN A 92 9.33 -40.54 -3.66
CA ASN A 92 10.47 -40.52 -4.59
C ASN A 92 11.77 -39.97 -3.99
N CYS A 93 11.70 -39.22 -2.87
CA CYS A 93 12.89 -38.75 -2.16
C CYS A 93 13.37 -39.72 -1.06
N ASN A 94 12.48 -40.44 -0.38
CA ASN A 94 12.89 -41.41 0.65
C ASN A 94 13.68 -42.59 0.08
N SER A 95 13.39 -43.02 -1.16
CA SER A 95 14.15 -44.06 -1.86
C SER A 95 15.60 -43.65 -2.19
N ALA A 96 15.96 -42.38 -2.02
CA ALA A 96 17.33 -41.86 -2.17
C ALA A 96 18.04 -41.59 -0.83
N TYR A 97 17.37 -41.72 0.32
CA TYR A 97 17.83 -41.16 1.61
C TYR A 97 18.40 -42.18 2.62
N THR A 98 18.95 -43.30 2.15
CA THR A 98 19.83 -44.22 2.92
C THR A 98 21.31 -44.05 2.57
N ALA A 99 21.71 -42.85 2.19
CA ALA A 99 23.04 -42.51 1.69
C ALA A 99 24.13 -42.31 2.77
N GLU A 100 24.26 -43.24 3.73
CA GLU A 100 25.50 -43.39 4.53
C GLU A 100 26.45 -44.48 3.99
N ASP A 101 25.94 -45.52 3.30
CA ASP A 101 26.77 -46.58 2.71
C ASP A 101 27.00 -46.45 1.19
N ALA A 102 26.34 -45.49 0.52
CA ALA A 102 26.37 -45.31 -0.94
C ALA A 102 27.68 -44.68 -1.49
N SER A 103 28.83 -45.23 -1.09
CA SER A 103 30.17 -44.83 -1.56
C SER A 103 30.69 -45.65 -2.76
N SER A 104 29.88 -46.58 -3.28
CA SER A 104 30.22 -47.45 -4.41
C SER A 104 29.27 -47.29 -5.60
N SER A 105 29.79 -46.71 -6.69
CA SER A 105 29.40 -46.98 -8.08
C SER A 105 27.90 -47.02 -8.44
N CYS A 106 27.30 -45.84 -8.62
CA CYS A 106 26.21 -45.68 -9.60
C CYS A 106 26.78 -45.64 -11.03
N THR A 107 27.39 -46.73 -11.48
CA THR A 107 27.77 -46.91 -12.90
C THR A 107 26.59 -47.49 -13.68
N PRO A 108 26.13 -46.85 -14.78
CA PRO A 108 25.09 -47.42 -15.62
C PRO A 108 25.67 -48.57 -16.46
N GLU A 109 25.65 -49.78 -15.90
CA GLU A 109 25.95 -50.98 -16.68
C GLU A 109 24.90 -51.18 -17.79
N PRO A 110 25.29 -51.63 -19.00
CA PRO A 110 24.33 -52.02 -20.03
C PRO A 110 23.49 -53.20 -19.52
N ILE A 111 22.16 -53.07 -19.59
CA ILE A 111 21.21 -53.95 -18.88
C ILE A 111 21.29 -55.41 -19.38
N CYS A 112 22.06 -56.21 -18.64
CA CYS A 112 21.94 -57.66 -18.51
C CYS A 112 22.20 -58.03 -17.04
N THR A 113 21.42 -57.47 -16.12
CA THR A 113 21.50 -57.70 -14.66
C THR A 113 20.96 -59.08 -14.28
N VAL A 114 21.66 -60.12 -14.72
CA VAL A 114 21.57 -61.48 -14.18
C VAL A 114 22.79 -61.70 -13.29
N SER A 115 22.62 -61.48 -11.98
CA SER A 115 23.66 -61.08 -11.02
C SER A 115 24.83 -62.05 -10.78
N ASP A 116 24.83 -63.25 -11.38
CA ASP A 116 25.74 -64.35 -11.03
C ASP A 116 26.33 -65.10 -12.25
N LEU A 117 26.33 -64.49 -13.46
CA LEU A 117 26.82 -65.14 -14.69
C LEU A 117 28.06 -64.49 -15.31
N ASP A 118 29.21 -64.93 -14.83
CA ASP A 118 30.57 -64.76 -15.40
C ASP A 118 30.74 -65.49 -16.77
N SER A 119 29.63 -65.74 -17.49
CA SER A 119 29.58 -66.56 -18.72
C SER A 119 28.55 -66.10 -19.75
N CYS A 120 28.28 -64.79 -19.87
CA CYS A 120 27.52 -64.19 -20.99
C CYS A 120 28.19 -64.34 -22.38
N SER A 121 29.09 -65.30 -22.55
CA SER A 121 29.62 -65.76 -23.84
C SER A 121 28.72 -66.87 -24.42
N GLY A 122 27.45 -66.54 -24.71
CA GLY A 122 26.44 -67.49 -25.14
C GLY A 122 25.23 -66.82 -25.78
N SER A 123 24.28 -67.65 -26.22
CA SER A 123 22.92 -67.22 -26.57
C SER A 123 21.97 -67.93 -25.60
N HIS A 124 20.97 -67.22 -25.07
CA HIS A 124 20.19 -67.66 -23.93
C HIS A 124 18.70 -67.38 -24.12
N CYS A 125 17.86 -68.22 -23.49
CA CYS A 125 16.43 -68.00 -23.40
C CYS A 125 16.12 -67.09 -22.19
N VAL A 126 15.41 -65.99 -22.43
CA VAL A 126 15.05 -65.03 -21.38
C VAL A 126 13.58 -64.63 -21.47
N TYR A 127 12.97 -64.41 -20.31
CA TYR A 127 11.74 -63.65 -20.17
C TYR A 127 12.08 -62.17 -20.08
N CYS A 128 11.34 -61.30 -20.76
CA CYS A 128 11.47 -59.84 -20.61
C CYS A 128 10.07 -59.22 -20.48
N PRO A 129 9.80 -58.39 -19.45
CA PRO A 129 8.57 -57.62 -19.36
C PRO A 129 8.41 -56.70 -20.56
N SER A 130 7.19 -56.59 -21.10
CA SER A 130 6.91 -55.78 -22.31
C SER A 130 6.98 -54.26 -22.11
N ASP A 131 7.19 -53.82 -20.87
CA ASP A 131 7.25 -52.42 -20.42
C ASP A 131 8.62 -52.04 -19.81
N ASN A 132 9.58 -52.97 -19.77
CA ASN A 132 10.87 -52.84 -19.06
C ASN A 132 10.76 -52.57 -17.54
N SER A 133 9.64 -52.92 -16.88
CA SER A 133 9.45 -52.71 -15.44
C SER A 133 10.42 -53.50 -14.56
N LEU A 134 10.85 -54.68 -15.01
CA LEU A 134 11.81 -55.57 -14.35
C LEU A 134 12.92 -55.99 -15.33
N PRO A 135 14.12 -56.35 -14.85
CA PRO A 135 15.17 -56.92 -15.70
C PRO A 135 14.76 -58.27 -16.29
N CYS A 136 15.35 -58.64 -17.43
CA CYS A 136 15.01 -59.91 -18.09
C CYS A 136 15.52 -61.13 -17.30
N THR A 137 14.60 -62.03 -16.92
CA THR A 137 14.89 -63.25 -16.16
C THR A 137 15.41 -64.36 -17.08
N LEU A 138 16.51 -65.02 -16.70
CA LEU A 138 17.03 -66.19 -17.40
C LEU A 138 16.13 -67.41 -17.18
N VAL A 139 15.81 -68.14 -18.26
CA VAL A 139 15.06 -69.40 -18.18
C VAL A 139 16.04 -70.57 -18.20
N GLU A 140 16.28 -71.16 -17.03
CA GLU A 140 17.23 -72.27 -16.89
C GLU A 140 16.79 -73.54 -17.65
N GLY A 141 17.77 -74.35 -18.05
CA GLY A 141 17.56 -75.65 -18.70
C GLY A 141 17.25 -75.61 -20.20
N VAL A 142 16.78 -74.48 -20.74
CA VAL A 142 16.49 -74.33 -22.18
C VAL A 142 17.78 -74.28 -23.00
N GLY A 143 17.98 -75.25 -23.88
CA GLY A 143 19.24 -75.47 -24.59
C GLY A 143 19.25 -74.99 -26.05
N SER A 144 18.13 -74.50 -26.58
CA SER A 144 18.03 -74.09 -27.99
C SER A 144 16.98 -73.00 -28.24
N ARG A 145 17.15 -72.28 -29.36
CA ARG A 145 16.20 -71.25 -29.81
C ARG A 145 14.80 -71.81 -30.04
N ASP A 146 14.68 -72.91 -30.77
CA ASP A 146 13.40 -73.56 -31.07
C ASP A 146 12.64 -73.93 -29.78
N GLU A 147 13.36 -74.45 -28.77
CA GLU A 147 12.83 -74.81 -27.44
C GLU A 147 12.45 -73.59 -26.58
N CYS A 148 13.09 -72.43 -26.82
CA CYS A 148 12.74 -71.17 -26.20
C CYS A 148 11.49 -70.55 -26.83
N GLU A 149 11.41 -70.52 -28.17
CA GLU A 149 10.30 -69.93 -28.93
C GLU A 149 9.03 -70.81 -28.86
N ASP A 150 9.14 -72.12 -28.60
CA ASP A 150 8.02 -73.03 -28.26
C ASP A 150 7.59 -72.94 -26.77
N MET A 151 8.30 -72.18 -25.91
CA MET A 151 7.98 -72.05 -24.48
C MET A 151 7.30 -70.72 -24.12
N THR A 152 6.38 -70.81 -23.16
CA THR A 152 5.62 -69.67 -22.62
C THR A 152 6.03 -69.39 -21.17
N GLY A 153 6.26 -68.12 -20.84
CA GLY A 153 6.29 -67.62 -19.47
C GLY A 153 4.90 -67.12 -19.07
N CYS A 154 4.43 -67.52 -17.89
CA CYS A 154 3.15 -67.08 -17.34
C CYS A 154 3.40 -65.99 -16.28
N GLU A 155 3.06 -64.75 -16.61
CA GLU A 155 3.18 -63.58 -15.75
C GLU A 155 1.92 -63.51 -14.85
N LEU A 156 2.08 -63.83 -13.56
CA LEU A 156 0.99 -63.83 -12.58
C LEU A 156 0.63 -62.41 -12.11
N PRO A 157 -0.58 -62.19 -11.54
CA PRO A 157 -1.00 -60.86 -11.07
C PRO A 157 -0.13 -60.24 -9.98
N ASP A 158 0.67 -61.04 -9.27
CA ASP A 158 1.63 -60.63 -8.25
C ASP A 158 3.06 -60.34 -8.79
N GLY A 159 3.25 -60.44 -10.11
CA GLY A 159 4.53 -60.24 -10.78
C GLY A 159 5.46 -61.46 -10.83
N ARG A 160 5.10 -62.61 -10.24
CA ARG A 160 5.86 -63.85 -10.43
C ARG A 160 5.72 -64.37 -11.86
N VAL A 161 6.77 -65.01 -12.37
CA VAL A 161 6.77 -65.63 -13.71
C VAL A 161 6.96 -67.14 -13.58
N LEU A 162 5.93 -67.91 -13.96
CA LEU A 162 5.96 -69.37 -13.96
C LEU A 162 6.19 -69.92 -15.37
N PHE A 163 7.14 -70.83 -15.54
CA PHE A 163 7.48 -71.42 -16.85
C PHE A 163 6.85 -72.80 -17.06
N GLY A 164 6.45 -73.11 -18.28
CA GLY A 164 5.98 -74.45 -18.66
C GLY A 164 4.49 -74.74 -18.39
N LEU A 165 3.70 -73.74 -18.01
CA LEU A 165 2.24 -73.80 -18.07
C LEU A 165 1.76 -73.61 -19.52
N SER A 166 0.66 -74.25 -19.91
CA SER A 166 -0.03 -73.90 -21.16
C SER A 166 -0.75 -72.54 -21.05
N GLU A 167 -1.14 -71.94 -22.18
CA GLU A 167 -1.89 -70.67 -22.18
C GLU A 167 -3.18 -70.73 -21.34
N ASP A 168 -3.91 -71.85 -21.40
CA ASP A 168 -5.17 -72.02 -20.66
C ASP A 168 -4.89 -72.19 -19.15
N GLU A 169 -3.93 -73.05 -18.78
CA GLU A 169 -3.51 -73.23 -17.38
C GLU A 169 -2.93 -71.95 -16.78
N CYS A 170 -2.24 -71.12 -17.57
CA CYS A 170 -1.73 -69.82 -17.15
C CYS A 170 -2.87 -68.84 -16.81
N ARG A 171 -3.88 -68.74 -17.68
CA ARG A 171 -5.04 -67.85 -17.47
C ARG A 171 -5.92 -68.29 -16.30
N GLU A 172 -5.96 -69.59 -16.01
CA GLU A 172 -6.68 -70.16 -14.85
C GLU A 172 -5.85 -70.16 -13.55
N ARG A 173 -4.53 -69.94 -13.60
CA ARG A 173 -3.66 -69.93 -12.41
C ARG A 173 -3.76 -68.60 -11.66
N GLU A 174 -4.10 -68.68 -10.38
CA GLU A 174 -4.09 -67.57 -9.41
C GLU A 174 -4.85 -66.32 -9.91
N ALA A 175 -5.93 -66.56 -10.65
CA ALA A 175 -6.76 -65.51 -11.17
C ALA A 175 -7.59 -64.85 -10.06
N SER A 176 -7.43 -63.53 -9.91
CA SER A 176 -8.04 -62.73 -8.85
C SER A 176 -8.74 -61.49 -9.42
N CYS A 177 -9.58 -60.85 -8.62
CA CYS A 177 -10.17 -59.56 -8.96
C CYS A 177 -9.29 -58.41 -8.44
N THR A 178 -9.19 -57.31 -9.18
CA THR A 178 -8.51 -56.09 -8.70
C THR A 178 -9.25 -55.35 -7.59
N THR A 179 -10.48 -55.75 -7.25
CA THR A 179 -11.34 -55.11 -6.25
C THR A 179 -12.09 -56.17 -5.47
N ASN A 180 -12.28 -56.02 -4.17
CA ASN A 180 -13.08 -56.97 -3.39
C ASN A 180 -14.58 -56.81 -3.66
N CYS A 181 -15.32 -57.91 -3.76
CA CYS A 181 -16.74 -57.93 -4.09
C CYS A 181 -17.63 -57.54 -2.89
N PRO A 182 -18.77 -56.85 -3.08
CA PRO A 182 -19.71 -56.52 -2.00
C PRO A 182 -20.33 -57.76 -1.35
N GLY A 183 -20.07 -57.98 -0.06
CA GLY A 183 -20.61 -59.11 0.70
C GLY A 183 -19.84 -59.37 1.99
N VAL A 184 -20.48 -59.98 2.99
CA VAL A 184 -19.84 -60.15 4.30
C VAL A 184 -18.77 -61.23 4.24
N GLY A 185 -17.51 -60.84 4.42
CA GLY A 185 -16.34 -61.71 4.36
C GLY A 185 -15.43 -61.57 5.59
N CYS A 186 -14.33 -62.33 5.58
CA CYS A 186 -13.22 -62.19 6.51
C CYS A 186 -11.99 -61.79 5.69
N LEU A 187 -11.33 -60.68 6.02
CA LEU A 187 -10.17 -60.15 5.28
C LEU A 187 -9.00 -59.90 6.22
N SER A 188 -7.77 -59.97 5.70
CA SER A 188 -6.56 -59.47 6.40
C SER A 188 -6.52 -57.93 6.40
N TYR A 189 -6.17 -57.31 7.54
CA TYR A 189 -5.85 -55.87 7.57
C TYR A 189 -4.40 -55.58 7.18
N SER A 190 -3.47 -56.48 7.49
CA SER A 190 -2.06 -56.37 7.13
C SER A 190 -1.76 -56.68 5.66
N GLU A 191 -2.79 -56.78 4.82
CA GLU A 191 -2.77 -57.13 3.39
C GLU A 191 -1.99 -58.42 3.05
N MET A 192 -1.74 -59.26 4.07
CA MET A 192 -1.00 -60.52 3.88
C MET A 192 -1.90 -61.56 3.20
N PRO A 193 -1.48 -62.16 2.07
CA PRO A 193 -2.28 -63.15 1.32
C PRO A 193 -2.42 -64.51 2.05
N GLY A 194 -1.85 -64.61 3.24
CA GLY A 194 -1.93 -65.75 4.16
C GLY A 194 -0.69 -65.84 5.06
N SER A 195 -0.62 -66.91 5.83
CA SER A 195 0.50 -67.23 6.74
C SER A 195 0.82 -68.72 6.69
N CYS A 196 2.11 -69.04 6.64
CA CYS A 196 2.60 -70.42 6.68
C CYS A 196 2.76 -70.90 8.13
N VAL A 197 2.11 -72.01 8.46
CA VAL A 197 2.07 -72.56 9.82
C VAL A 197 2.75 -73.92 9.87
N VAL A 198 3.60 -74.16 10.87
CA VAL A 198 4.28 -75.45 11.07
C VAL A 198 3.60 -76.24 12.20
N ALA A 199 3.28 -77.51 11.94
CA ALA A 199 2.66 -78.41 12.92
C ALA A 199 3.66 -78.98 13.95
N VAL A 200 4.28 -78.09 14.75
CA VAL A 200 5.17 -78.43 15.87
C VAL A 200 4.39 -78.62 17.17
N VAL A 201 5.06 -78.99 18.27
CA VAL A 201 4.41 -79.41 19.53
C VAL A 201 4.75 -78.53 20.74
N ASP A 202 5.85 -77.79 20.70
CA ASP A 202 6.31 -76.88 21.74
C ASP A 202 7.21 -75.76 21.19
N GLU A 203 7.48 -74.78 22.05
CA GLU A 203 8.27 -73.56 21.79
C GLU A 203 9.68 -73.87 21.28
N SER A 204 10.38 -74.80 21.95
CA SER A 204 11.69 -75.29 21.50
C SER A 204 11.65 -75.93 20.12
N SER A 205 10.60 -76.69 19.81
CA SER A 205 10.39 -77.28 18.48
C SER A 205 10.04 -76.23 17.40
N CYS A 206 9.78 -74.98 17.77
CA CYS A 206 9.61 -73.84 16.86
C CYS A 206 10.96 -73.12 16.67
N GLU A 207 11.68 -72.83 17.76
CA GLU A 207 13.06 -72.28 17.72
C GLU A 207 14.00 -73.18 16.89
N ASP A 208 13.90 -74.51 17.02
CA ASP A 208 14.65 -75.48 16.21
C ASP A 208 14.42 -75.32 14.69
N VAL A 209 13.28 -74.77 14.23
CA VAL A 209 12.96 -74.55 12.81
C VAL A 209 13.68 -73.32 12.24
N GLU A 210 13.88 -72.28 13.06
CA GLU A 210 14.68 -71.10 12.70
C GLU A 210 16.16 -71.49 12.55
N ASP A 211 16.71 -72.21 13.53
CA ASP A 211 18.12 -72.65 13.56
C ASP A 211 18.48 -73.67 12.44
N ASP A 212 17.60 -74.63 12.10
CA ASP A 212 17.87 -75.65 11.05
C ASP A 212 17.56 -75.19 9.62
N HIS A 213 16.79 -74.10 9.42
CA HIS A 213 16.31 -73.67 8.09
C HIS A 213 16.55 -72.20 7.71
N ASP A 214 17.12 -71.35 8.58
CA ASP A 214 17.46 -69.94 8.30
C ASP A 214 16.22 -69.11 7.88
N VAL A 215 15.13 -69.27 8.65
CA VAL A 215 13.84 -68.55 8.47
C VAL A 215 13.31 -68.02 9.80
N ASN A 216 12.82 -66.79 9.83
CA ASN A 216 12.24 -66.20 11.04
C ASN A 216 10.92 -66.91 11.39
N VAL A 217 10.79 -67.33 12.65
CA VAL A 217 9.57 -67.96 13.19
C VAL A 217 8.94 -67.14 14.30
N ILE A 218 7.64 -67.32 14.51
CA ILE A 218 6.89 -66.69 15.60
C ILE A 218 6.09 -67.75 16.34
N TRP A 219 6.48 -68.01 17.59
CA TRP A 219 5.77 -68.93 18.48
C TRP A 219 4.63 -68.24 19.24
N PHE A 220 3.45 -68.86 19.20
CA PHE A 220 2.28 -68.42 19.93
C PHE A 220 1.85 -69.43 21.00
N SER A 221 2.15 -69.07 22.25
CA SER A 221 1.81 -69.86 23.44
C SER A 221 0.31 -69.97 23.75
N SER A 222 -0.55 -69.22 23.06
CA SER A 222 -2.02 -69.21 23.21
C SER A 222 -2.67 -70.52 22.73
N ASP A 223 -2.27 -70.97 21.55
CA ASP A 223 -2.81 -72.12 20.80
C ASP A 223 -1.73 -73.15 20.44
N SER A 224 -0.47 -72.92 20.82
CA SER A 224 0.69 -73.79 20.54
C SER A 224 1.04 -73.85 19.05
N THR A 225 0.98 -72.69 18.40
CA THR A 225 1.18 -72.53 16.95
C THR A 225 2.51 -71.85 16.64
N CYS A 226 3.22 -72.37 15.65
CA CYS A 226 4.46 -71.82 15.11
C CYS A 226 4.21 -71.28 13.70
N LEU A 227 4.39 -69.98 13.48
CA LEU A 227 4.30 -69.35 12.17
C LEU A 227 5.70 -69.15 11.59
N ILE A 228 5.85 -69.22 10.27
CA ILE A 228 7.05 -68.72 9.56
C ILE A 228 6.67 -67.38 8.96
N SER A 229 7.31 -66.29 9.37
CA SER A 229 6.97 -64.94 8.91
C SER A 229 7.51 -64.63 7.51
N ASP A 230 8.62 -65.26 7.12
CA ASP A 230 9.29 -64.97 5.84
C ASP A 230 8.57 -65.61 4.64
N ILE A 231 7.72 -66.61 4.90
CA ILE A 231 6.98 -67.33 3.88
C ILE A 231 5.60 -66.71 3.73
N VAL A 232 5.55 -65.63 2.95
CA VAL A 232 4.33 -64.87 2.61
C VAL A 232 3.64 -65.37 1.33
N THR A 233 3.99 -66.56 0.81
CA THR A 233 3.32 -67.17 -0.34
C THR A 233 2.91 -68.61 -0.10
N ARG A 234 1.79 -69.02 -0.71
CA ARG A 234 1.30 -70.39 -0.65
C ARG A 234 2.28 -71.40 -1.25
N ASP A 235 2.81 -71.13 -2.45
CA ASP A 235 3.75 -72.05 -3.11
C ASP A 235 5.04 -72.22 -2.28
N GLY A 236 5.56 -71.14 -1.67
CA GLY A 236 6.69 -71.22 -0.75
C GLY A 236 6.39 -72.04 0.50
N CYS A 237 5.14 -71.99 1.02
CA CYS A 237 4.71 -72.80 2.16
C CYS A 237 4.55 -74.29 1.81
N GLU A 238 4.08 -74.61 0.59
CA GLU A 238 4.03 -75.98 0.07
C GLU A 238 5.45 -76.51 -0.25
N GLU A 239 6.32 -75.70 -0.84
CA GLU A 239 7.73 -76.05 -1.09
C GLU A 239 8.49 -76.31 0.22
N PHE A 240 8.37 -75.43 1.22
CA PHE A 240 8.99 -75.60 2.53
C PHE A 240 8.55 -76.91 3.20
N SER A 241 7.30 -77.34 3.02
CA SER A 241 6.85 -78.66 3.51
C SER A 241 7.59 -79.83 2.84
N THR A 242 7.93 -79.69 1.55
CA THR A 242 8.69 -80.73 0.82
C THR A 242 10.18 -80.75 1.12
N THR A 243 10.79 -79.60 1.43
CA THR A 243 12.23 -79.46 1.70
C THR A 243 12.59 -79.74 3.16
N SER A 244 11.84 -79.17 4.13
CA SER A 244 12.02 -79.42 5.57
C SER A 244 11.55 -80.81 6.01
N SER A 245 10.63 -81.43 5.25
CA SER A 245 9.83 -82.60 5.65
C SER A 245 8.88 -82.39 6.85
N LEU A 246 8.70 -81.14 7.28
CA LEU A 246 7.71 -80.74 8.27
C LEU A 246 6.34 -80.57 7.62
N SER A 247 5.27 -80.88 8.35
CA SER A 247 3.90 -80.65 7.87
C SER A 247 3.55 -79.18 8.05
N THR A 248 3.48 -78.42 6.96
CA THR A 248 2.97 -77.04 6.98
C THR A 248 1.48 -76.99 6.66
N THR A 249 0.83 -75.87 7.00
CA THR A 249 -0.47 -75.47 6.45
C THR A 249 -0.46 -73.99 6.11
N TRP A 250 -0.86 -73.67 4.88
CA TRP A 250 -1.19 -72.30 4.48
C TRP A 250 -2.57 -71.95 5.04
N ASN A 251 -2.68 -70.82 5.74
CA ASN A 251 -3.95 -70.27 6.21
C ASN A 251 -4.13 -68.86 5.63
N ARG A 252 -5.37 -68.49 5.29
CA ARG A 252 -5.78 -67.14 4.85
C ARG A 252 -6.91 -66.64 5.75
N CYS A 253 -7.21 -65.34 5.75
CA CYS A 253 -8.41 -64.85 6.47
C CYS A 253 -9.69 -65.26 5.73
N GLU A 254 -9.63 -65.33 4.41
CA GLU A 254 -10.73 -65.55 3.47
C GLU A 254 -11.29 -66.99 3.53
N ASP A 255 -10.46 -67.94 3.99
CA ASP A 255 -10.86 -69.34 4.21
C ASP A 255 -11.60 -69.56 5.55
N ILE A 256 -11.79 -68.50 6.36
CA ILE A 256 -12.38 -68.56 7.70
C ILE A 256 -13.87 -68.23 7.66
N ASP A 257 -14.70 -69.07 8.31
CA ASP A 257 -16.12 -68.78 8.50
C ASP A 257 -16.30 -67.43 9.23
N VAL A 258 -17.09 -66.53 8.65
CA VAL A 258 -17.36 -65.18 9.15
C VAL A 258 -17.77 -65.17 10.63
N GLY A 259 -18.48 -66.22 11.09
CA GLY A 259 -18.86 -66.37 12.50
C GLY A 259 -17.72 -66.68 13.48
N ALA A 260 -16.50 -66.94 12.99
CA ALA A 260 -15.28 -67.23 13.72
C ALA A 260 -14.08 -66.34 13.31
N CYS A 261 -14.33 -65.33 12.47
CA CYS A 261 -13.36 -64.32 12.06
C CYS A 261 -13.15 -63.29 13.17
N GLY A 262 -11.89 -62.95 13.48
CA GLY A 262 -11.55 -62.10 14.61
C GLY A 262 -11.54 -62.82 15.97
N ASP A 263 -11.44 -64.15 16.01
CA ASP A 263 -11.30 -64.87 17.29
C ASP A 263 -9.90 -64.64 17.88
N ALA A 264 -9.85 -63.87 18.96
CA ALA A 264 -8.63 -63.52 19.71
C ALA A 264 -7.83 -64.72 20.25
N SER A 265 -8.44 -65.92 20.28
CA SER A 265 -7.79 -67.15 20.72
C SER A 265 -7.06 -67.93 19.61
N VAL A 266 -7.22 -67.53 18.34
CA VAL A 266 -6.56 -68.15 17.18
C VAL A 266 -5.41 -67.25 16.71
N SER A 267 -4.17 -67.70 16.89
CA SER A 267 -3.01 -66.82 16.73
C SER A 267 -2.68 -66.49 15.27
N THR A 268 -3.02 -67.38 14.33
CA THR A 268 -2.93 -67.08 12.88
C THR A 268 -3.83 -65.90 12.50
N GLN A 269 -5.06 -65.85 13.02
CA GLN A 269 -5.96 -64.72 12.77
C GLN A 269 -5.39 -63.42 13.33
N ARG A 270 -4.83 -63.48 14.54
CA ARG A 270 -4.22 -62.32 15.19
C ARG A 270 -2.98 -61.81 14.46
N TYR A 271 -2.19 -62.70 13.87
CA TYR A 271 -1.01 -62.35 13.07
C TYR A 271 -1.40 -61.76 11.70
N MET A 272 -2.39 -62.35 11.02
CA MET A 272 -2.94 -61.83 9.76
C MET A 272 -3.94 -60.67 9.96
N GLU A 273 -4.14 -60.23 11.20
CA GLU A 273 -5.04 -59.15 11.60
C GLU A 273 -6.46 -59.29 10.98
N CYS A 274 -7.00 -60.52 11.01
CA CYS A 274 -8.26 -60.84 10.33
C CYS A 274 -9.47 -60.13 10.95
N TYR A 275 -10.28 -59.48 10.13
CA TYR A 275 -11.49 -58.77 10.56
C TYR A 275 -12.71 -59.09 9.69
N VAL A 276 -13.91 -58.95 10.25
CA VAL A 276 -15.17 -59.10 9.51
C VAL A 276 -15.42 -57.86 8.67
N SER A 277 -15.53 -58.06 7.37
CA SER A 277 -15.63 -57.03 6.34
C SER A 277 -17.00 -57.05 5.66
N ASN A 278 -17.43 -55.93 5.07
CA ASN A 278 -18.55 -55.88 4.13
C ASN A 278 -18.11 -56.13 2.67
N TRP A 279 -16.85 -56.54 2.46
CA TRP A 279 -16.29 -57.00 1.19
C TRP A 279 -15.64 -58.38 1.34
N HIS A 280 -15.56 -59.15 0.26
CA HIS A 280 -14.94 -60.47 0.19
C HIS A 280 -14.14 -60.67 -1.11
N GLU A 281 -13.24 -61.66 -1.15
CA GLU A 281 -12.56 -62.09 -2.38
C GLU A 281 -13.61 -62.58 -3.40
N CYS A 282 -13.65 -61.98 -4.59
CA CYS A 282 -14.62 -62.34 -5.64
C CYS A 282 -14.44 -63.79 -6.10
N VAL A 283 -15.53 -64.56 -6.17
CA VAL A 283 -15.49 -66.02 -6.41
C VAL A 283 -15.28 -66.36 -7.88
N ASP A 284 -15.74 -65.51 -8.80
CA ASP A 284 -15.52 -65.69 -10.24
C ASP A 284 -15.43 -64.36 -11.03
N GLN A 285 -14.99 -64.49 -12.29
CA GLN A 285 -14.86 -63.37 -13.24
C GLN A 285 -16.18 -62.60 -13.43
N GLN A 286 -17.35 -63.25 -13.42
CA GLN A 286 -18.63 -62.58 -13.62
C GLN A 286 -19.01 -61.76 -12.38
N GLU A 287 -18.73 -62.26 -11.17
CA GLU A 287 -18.91 -61.51 -9.93
C GLU A 287 -18.00 -60.28 -9.91
N CYS A 288 -16.71 -60.47 -10.20
CA CYS A 288 -15.69 -59.42 -10.30
C CYS A 288 -16.05 -58.33 -11.33
N GLU A 289 -16.30 -58.70 -12.58
CA GLU A 289 -16.61 -57.73 -13.66
C GLU A 289 -17.97 -57.05 -13.46
N SER A 290 -18.86 -57.60 -12.62
CA SER A 290 -20.11 -56.94 -12.19
C SER A 290 -19.94 -56.03 -10.97
N SER A 291 -18.79 -56.10 -10.30
CA SER A 291 -18.45 -55.38 -9.07
C SER A 291 -17.42 -54.29 -9.33
N GLY A 292 -17.02 -53.59 -8.27
CA GLY A 292 -16.00 -52.56 -8.27
C GLY A 292 -15.96 -51.89 -6.91
N GLU A 293 -15.15 -50.84 -6.79
CA GLU A 293 -15.03 -50.06 -5.57
C GLU A 293 -14.96 -48.56 -5.86
N CYS A 294 -15.42 -47.79 -4.88
CA CYS A 294 -15.36 -46.34 -4.89
C CYS A 294 -14.16 -45.88 -4.05
N SER A 295 -13.45 -44.84 -4.47
CA SER A 295 -12.29 -44.32 -3.73
C SER A 295 -12.64 -43.72 -2.35
N ASP A 296 -13.93 -43.66 -1.99
CA ASP A 296 -14.39 -43.35 -0.63
C ASP A 296 -14.05 -44.43 0.39
N LYS A 297 -13.83 -45.69 -0.05
CA LYS A 297 -13.58 -46.86 0.78
C LYS A 297 -12.43 -46.64 1.76
N GLU A 298 -11.29 -46.15 1.28
CA GLU A 298 -10.08 -45.88 2.08
C GLU A 298 -10.31 -44.84 3.18
N PHE A 299 -11.16 -43.84 2.91
CA PHE A 299 -11.33 -42.71 3.81
C PHE A 299 -12.52 -42.87 4.76
N ALA A 300 -13.60 -43.53 4.28
CA ALA A 300 -14.82 -43.76 5.02
C ALA A 300 -14.84 -45.10 5.79
N MET A 301 -13.86 -45.98 5.59
CA MET A 301 -13.61 -47.12 6.48
C MET A 301 -12.55 -46.74 7.51
N VAL A 302 -12.90 -46.78 8.80
CA VAL A 302 -11.96 -46.47 9.90
C VAL A 302 -11.77 -47.73 10.74
N LEU A 303 -10.52 -48.13 10.97
CA LEU A 303 -10.19 -49.21 11.90
C LEU A 303 -9.81 -48.60 13.24
N THR A 304 -10.50 -48.98 14.31
CA THR A 304 -10.13 -48.57 15.68
C THR A 304 -9.04 -49.49 16.22
N SER A 305 -7.81 -49.29 15.73
CA SER A 305 -6.60 -50.04 16.10
C SER A 305 -5.96 -49.53 17.41
N ASP A 306 -6.64 -49.72 18.54
CA ASP A 306 -5.91 -49.83 19.80
C ASP A 306 -5.26 -51.23 19.84
N PRO A 307 -3.91 -51.34 19.92
CA PRO A 307 -3.24 -52.65 19.87
C PRO A 307 -3.53 -53.57 21.08
N SER A 308 -4.36 -53.12 22.04
CA SER A 308 -4.90 -53.95 23.13
C SER A 308 -6.34 -54.45 22.93
N ASP A 309 -7.12 -53.87 22.00
CA ASP A 309 -8.50 -54.31 21.69
C ASP A 309 -8.52 -55.18 20.42
N TYR A 310 -8.44 -56.51 20.61
CA TYR A 310 -8.69 -57.51 19.56
C TYR A 310 -9.96 -58.32 19.89
N PRO A 311 -10.90 -58.58 18.94
CA PRO A 311 -10.84 -58.31 17.50
C PRO A 311 -10.73 -56.84 17.11
N ILE A 312 -9.97 -56.60 16.05
CA ILE A 312 -9.98 -55.33 15.32
C ILE A 312 -11.42 -55.06 14.87
N THR A 313 -11.92 -53.89 15.26
CA THR A 313 -13.27 -53.46 14.92
C THR A 313 -13.21 -52.46 13.78
N VAL A 314 -13.84 -52.82 12.65
CA VAL A 314 -13.99 -51.93 11.50
C VAL A 314 -15.26 -51.11 11.64
N GLN A 315 -15.09 -49.80 11.65
CA GLN A 315 -16.17 -48.84 11.58
C GLN A 315 -16.46 -48.50 10.12
N THR A 316 -17.60 -48.98 9.62
CA THR A 316 -18.09 -48.63 8.29
C THR A 316 -18.78 -47.26 8.31
N GLY A 317 -17.97 -46.23 8.11
CA GLY A 317 -18.38 -44.84 7.97
C GLY A 317 -17.56 -43.88 8.83
N THR A 318 -17.47 -42.64 8.39
CA THR A 318 -16.80 -41.55 9.11
C THR A 318 -17.53 -40.23 8.90
N CYS A 319 -17.20 -39.21 9.71
CA CYS A 319 -17.76 -37.88 9.55
C CYS A 319 -16.86 -37.00 8.68
N PHE A 320 -17.41 -36.43 7.61
CA PHE A 320 -16.73 -35.45 6.77
C PHE A 320 -17.40 -34.08 6.88
N ASN A 321 -16.63 -33.01 6.70
CA ASN A 321 -17.12 -31.64 6.60
C ASN A 321 -16.65 -30.96 5.30
N SER A 322 -17.52 -30.15 4.70
CA SER A 322 -17.13 -29.16 3.69
C SER A 322 -16.26 -28.07 4.35
N GLY A 323 -14.95 -28.10 4.10
CA GLY A 323 -13.97 -27.17 4.67
C GLY A 323 -12.63 -27.22 3.95
N PHE A 324 -11.76 -26.25 4.21
CA PHE A 324 -10.45 -26.13 3.57
C PHE A 324 -9.33 -25.95 4.62
N HIS A 325 -8.07 -26.03 4.19
CA HIS A 325 -6.96 -25.43 4.94
C HIS A 325 -6.59 -24.09 4.30
N ASP A 326 -6.22 -23.12 5.11
CA ASP A 326 -5.66 -21.87 4.64
C ASP A 326 -4.42 -21.50 5.46
N ASP A 327 -3.28 -21.56 4.78
CA ASP A 327 -1.96 -21.31 5.36
C ASP A 327 -1.75 -19.84 5.75
N THR A 328 -2.64 -18.93 5.32
CA THR A 328 -2.57 -17.48 5.64
C THR A 328 -3.12 -17.12 7.03
N GLY A 329 -3.58 -18.11 7.81
CA GLY A 329 -3.86 -17.96 9.24
C GLY A 329 -5.18 -17.28 9.59
N ASN A 330 -6.09 -17.08 8.63
CA ASN A 330 -7.34 -16.37 8.83
C ASN A 330 -8.47 -17.34 9.29
N PRO A 331 -8.99 -17.25 10.54
CA PRO A 331 -9.65 -18.37 11.17
C PRO A 331 -11.17 -18.46 10.90
N LEU A 332 -11.59 -18.98 9.72
CA LEU A 332 -12.94 -19.54 9.45
C LEU A 332 -13.08 -20.10 8.01
N PRO A 333 -13.65 -21.31 7.79
CA PRO A 333 -13.77 -22.48 8.65
C PRO A 333 -12.69 -23.52 8.27
N LEU A 334 -11.57 -23.52 8.98
CA LEU A 334 -10.50 -24.49 8.72
C LEU A 334 -10.85 -25.89 9.23
N CYS A 335 -10.31 -26.92 8.58
CA CYS A 335 -10.15 -28.23 9.20
C CYS A 335 -9.36 -28.07 10.52
N THR A 336 -9.86 -28.61 11.64
CA THR A 336 -9.14 -28.53 12.92
C THR A 336 -7.85 -29.35 12.85
N GLU A 337 -6.90 -29.08 13.75
CA GLU A 337 -5.63 -29.83 13.84
C GLU A 337 -5.83 -31.34 14.11
N THR A 338 -7.04 -31.72 14.55
CA THR A 338 -7.46 -33.11 14.83
C THR A 338 -8.17 -33.80 13.66
N MET A 339 -8.31 -33.14 12.50
CA MET A 339 -8.99 -33.69 11.31
C MET A 339 -7.99 -34.03 10.22
N ASP A 340 -8.16 -35.19 9.60
CA ASP A 340 -7.43 -35.56 8.38
C ASP A 340 -7.90 -34.71 7.20
N ARG A 341 -7.02 -34.53 6.21
CA ARG A 341 -7.19 -33.56 5.12
C ARG A 341 -7.08 -34.21 3.73
N PRO A 342 -7.99 -35.13 3.35
CA PRO A 342 -8.09 -35.57 1.96
C PRO A 342 -8.45 -34.39 1.04
N GLY A 343 -8.14 -34.48 -0.26
CA GLY A 343 -8.29 -33.38 -1.25
C GLY A 343 -9.73 -32.90 -1.54
N ILE A 344 -10.69 -33.27 -0.70
CA ILE A 344 -12.14 -33.17 -0.87
C ILE A 344 -12.89 -32.57 0.34
N GLY A 345 -12.19 -32.30 1.44
CA GLY A 345 -12.77 -31.78 2.69
C GLY A 345 -12.01 -32.23 3.94
N CYS A 346 -12.62 -32.06 5.12
CA CYS A 346 -12.03 -32.47 6.40
C CYS A 346 -12.66 -33.78 6.89
N ARG A 347 -11.87 -34.79 7.29
CA ARG A 347 -12.35 -36.04 7.93
C ARG A 347 -12.13 -35.97 9.44
N ASP A 348 -13.19 -36.15 10.23
CA ASP A 348 -13.12 -36.21 11.69
C ASP A 348 -13.17 -37.67 12.17
N VAL A 349 -11.98 -38.24 12.39
CA VAL A 349 -11.80 -39.62 12.88
C VAL A 349 -12.19 -39.81 14.35
N ALA A 350 -12.38 -38.74 15.13
CA ALA A 350 -12.83 -38.84 16.52
C ALA A 350 -14.35 -39.10 16.63
N ILE A 351 -15.10 -38.84 15.56
CA ILE A 351 -16.54 -39.09 15.50
C ILE A 351 -16.79 -40.55 15.11
N THR A 352 -16.91 -41.42 16.11
CA THR A 352 -17.11 -42.87 15.93
C THR A 352 -18.58 -43.30 15.71
N ASN A 353 -19.48 -42.36 15.40
CA ASN A 353 -20.90 -42.64 15.27
C ASN A 353 -21.66 -41.64 14.38
N SER A 354 -22.47 -42.13 13.45
CA SER A 354 -23.31 -41.30 12.56
C SER A 354 -24.25 -40.36 13.31
N SER A 355 -24.75 -40.75 14.49
CA SER A 355 -25.62 -39.89 15.33
C SER A 355 -24.90 -38.73 16.02
N LEU A 356 -23.56 -38.73 16.03
CA LEU A 356 -22.74 -37.61 16.53
C LEU A 356 -22.34 -36.64 15.41
N CYS A 357 -22.21 -37.13 14.17
CA CYS A 357 -21.77 -36.33 13.02
C CYS A 357 -22.73 -35.17 12.68
N SER A 358 -24.05 -35.38 12.78
CA SER A 358 -25.06 -34.35 12.43
C SER A 358 -25.27 -33.25 13.49
N GLY A 359 -24.24 -32.87 14.25
CA GLY A 359 -24.38 -31.99 15.43
C GLY A 359 -23.30 -30.94 15.67
N SER A 360 -22.11 -31.05 15.06
CA SER A 360 -20.94 -30.23 15.38
C SER A 360 -20.78 -29.03 14.44
N PHE A 361 -21.60 -28.00 14.66
CA PHE A 361 -21.37 -26.68 14.05
C PHE A 361 -20.09 -26.05 14.63
N VAL A 362 -18.98 -26.13 13.89
CA VAL A 362 -17.68 -25.55 14.27
C VAL A 362 -17.66 -24.02 14.18
N ALA A 363 -18.61 -23.44 13.44
CA ALA A 363 -18.70 -22.01 13.14
C ALA A 363 -20.09 -21.42 13.44
N ASN A 364 -20.14 -20.11 13.72
CA ASN A 364 -21.40 -19.35 13.85
C ASN A 364 -22.03 -18.94 12.50
N ASP A 365 -21.39 -19.27 11.37
CA ASP A 365 -21.94 -19.01 10.03
C ASP A 365 -22.70 -20.24 9.51
N PRO A 366 -24.04 -20.16 9.35
CA PRO A 366 -24.85 -21.28 8.87
C PRO A 366 -24.72 -21.55 7.36
N ALA A 367 -23.88 -20.82 6.62
CA ALA A 367 -23.82 -20.92 5.16
C ALA A 367 -22.80 -21.92 4.58
N TYR A 368 -21.81 -22.39 5.36
CA TYR A 368 -20.59 -23.00 4.76
C TYR A 368 -20.02 -24.29 5.38
N THR A 369 -20.64 -24.88 6.42
CA THR A 369 -20.19 -26.19 6.97
C THR A 369 -21.32 -27.21 7.04
N PHE A 370 -21.35 -28.13 6.08
CA PHE A 370 -22.21 -29.32 6.14
C PHE A 370 -21.37 -30.53 6.57
N GLN A 371 -21.69 -31.07 7.75
CA GLN A 371 -21.16 -32.36 8.20
C GLN A 371 -22.09 -33.51 7.75
N GLU A 372 -21.53 -34.47 7.01
CA GLU A 372 -22.24 -35.67 6.54
C GLU A 372 -21.49 -36.94 6.96
N TRP A 373 -22.24 -37.97 7.37
CA TRP A 373 -21.69 -39.28 7.66
C TRP A 373 -21.60 -40.09 6.37
N VAL A 374 -20.37 -40.25 5.87
CA VAL A 374 -20.11 -40.99 4.64
C VAL A 374 -19.83 -42.44 5.00
N THR A 375 -20.59 -43.36 4.44
CA THR A 375 -20.26 -44.79 4.39
C THR A 375 -19.72 -45.14 3.00
N PRO A 376 -18.76 -46.06 2.87
CA PRO A 376 -18.29 -46.54 1.56
C PRO A 376 -19.42 -46.96 0.62
N ALA A 377 -19.27 -46.70 -0.68
CA ALA A 377 -20.23 -47.14 -1.70
C ALA A 377 -19.97 -48.57 -2.18
N PHE A 378 -21.05 -49.31 -2.46
CA PHE A 378 -20.98 -50.70 -2.98
C PHE A 378 -21.32 -50.78 -4.47
N THR A 379 -21.72 -49.67 -5.10
CA THR A 379 -22.13 -49.59 -6.51
C THR A 379 -21.70 -48.28 -7.16
N GLU A 380 -21.57 -48.26 -8.49
CA GLU A 380 -21.27 -47.03 -9.25
C GLU A 380 -22.37 -45.96 -9.07
N GLU A 381 -23.65 -46.35 -8.98
CA GLU A 381 -24.77 -45.43 -8.76
C GLU A 381 -24.71 -44.76 -7.37
N GLU A 382 -24.28 -45.48 -6.33
CA GLU A 382 -24.01 -44.90 -5.02
C GLU A 382 -22.77 -44.00 -5.05
N CYS A 383 -21.67 -44.45 -5.67
CA CYS A 383 -20.42 -43.70 -5.75
C CYS A 383 -20.61 -42.35 -6.47
N ARG A 384 -21.32 -42.35 -7.60
CA ARG A 384 -21.63 -41.17 -8.43
C ARG A 384 -22.97 -40.50 -8.10
N ASN A 385 -23.50 -40.67 -6.89
CA ASN A 385 -24.80 -40.08 -6.53
C ASN A 385 -24.71 -38.55 -6.36
N SER A 386 -25.09 -37.79 -7.39
CA SER A 386 -25.10 -36.32 -7.37
C SER A 386 -26.10 -35.66 -6.39
N ASN A 387 -26.90 -36.46 -5.68
CA ASN A 387 -27.81 -35.98 -4.63
C ASN A 387 -27.23 -36.12 -3.21
N ALA A 388 -26.01 -36.66 -3.06
CA ALA A 388 -25.28 -36.74 -1.80
C ALA A 388 -24.17 -35.69 -1.79
N ASN A 389 -24.23 -34.74 -0.85
CA ASN A 389 -23.32 -33.59 -0.80
C ASN A 389 -21.85 -34.01 -0.66
N SER A 390 -21.60 -35.10 0.07
CA SER A 390 -20.28 -35.72 0.24
C SER A 390 -19.73 -36.46 -1.00
N ARG A 391 -20.51 -36.60 -2.07
CA ARG A 391 -20.14 -37.36 -3.29
C ARG A 391 -20.08 -36.53 -4.57
N PHE A 392 -20.53 -35.29 -4.50
CA PHE A 392 -20.59 -34.39 -5.64
C PHE A 392 -20.26 -32.96 -5.21
N GLY A 393 -19.45 -32.28 -6.01
CA GLY A 393 -19.07 -30.92 -5.70
C GLY A 393 -18.67 -30.11 -6.93
N CYS A 394 -18.09 -28.95 -6.65
CA CYS A 394 -17.97 -27.85 -7.58
C CYS A 394 -16.56 -27.29 -7.60
N LEU A 395 -15.88 -27.46 -8.73
CA LEU A 395 -14.55 -26.91 -8.96
C LEU A 395 -14.66 -25.45 -9.42
N LEU A 396 -14.51 -24.50 -8.48
CA LEU A 396 -14.50 -23.07 -8.84
C LEU A 396 -13.20 -22.69 -9.56
N SER A 397 -13.30 -21.77 -10.52
CA SER A 397 -12.14 -21.19 -11.21
C SER A 397 -11.40 -20.22 -10.30
N GLY A 398 -10.22 -20.61 -9.81
CA GLY A 398 -9.36 -19.80 -8.95
C GLY A 398 -7.93 -20.36 -8.85
N PRO A 399 -7.02 -19.69 -8.11
CA PRO A 399 -5.62 -20.11 -8.00
C PRO A 399 -5.44 -21.45 -7.27
N ARG A 400 -6.36 -21.80 -6.36
CA ARG A 400 -6.47 -23.12 -5.73
C ARG A 400 -7.63 -23.88 -6.38
N LYS A 401 -7.36 -25.04 -6.99
CA LYS A 401 -8.40 -25.99 -7.45
C LYS A 401 -9.05 -26.62 -6.21
N GLN A 402 -10.32 -26.30 -5.94
CA GLN A 402 -11.04 -26.75 -4.74
C GLN A 402 -12.45 -27.21 -5.09
N LEU A 403 -12.85 -28.37 -4.57
CA LEU A 403 -14.15 -28.99 -4.81
C LEU A 403 -15.14 -28.66 -3.67
N LEU A 404 -15.99 -27.65 -3.86
CA LEU A 404 -17.01 -27.26 -2.87
C LEU A 404 -18.25 -28.15 -2.97
N TRP A 405 -18.78 -28.63 -1.85
CA TRP A 405 -20.02 -29.43 -1.79
C TRP A 405 -21.26 -28.55 -2.09
N LEU A 406 -21.52 -28.30 -3.36
CA LEU A 406 -22.64 -27.53 -3.89
C LEU A 406 -23.45 -28.40 -4.85
N SER A 407 -24.76 -28.16 -4.96
CA SER A 407 -25.58 -28.82 -5.99
C SER A 407 -25.16 -28.39 -7.41
N GLU A 408 -25.46 -29.22 -8.41
CA GLU A 408 -25.10 -28.96 -9.82
C GLU A 408 -25.61 -27.59 -10.30
N ASP A 409 -26.88 -27.26 -10.00
CA ASP A 409 -27.49 -25.96 -10.31
C ASP A 409 -26.74 -24.80 -9.63
N GLU A 410 -26.36 -24.94 -8.36
CA GLU A 410 -25.63 -23.90 -7.61
C GLU A 410 -24.19 -23.73 -8.12
N CYS A 411 -23.54 -24.83 -8.50
CA CYS A 411 -22.20 -24.83 -9.06
C CYS A 411 -22.15 -24.07 -10.39
N VAL A 412 -23.05 -24.43 -11.32
CA VAL A 412 -23.17 -23.77 -12.63
C VAL A 412 -23.59 -22.31 -12.46
N CYS A 413 -24.45 -21.98 -11.49
CA CYS A 413 -24.80 -20.59 -11.17
C CYS A 413 -23.62 -19.77 -10.61
N ARG A 414 -22.62 -20.39 -9.97
CA ARG A 414 -21.39 -19.75 -9.49
C ARG A 414 -20.23 -19.80 -10.50
N GLY A 415 -20.43 -20.40 -11.68
CA GLY A 415 -19.41 -20.51 -12.73
C GLY A 415 -18.30 -21.54 -12.42
N GLY A 416 -18.57 -22.53 -11.57
CA GLY A 416 -17.69 -23.68 -11.36
C GLY A 416 -18.00 -24.84 -12.32
N GLU A 417 -17.08 -25.79 -12.39
CA GLU A 417 -17.26 -27.06 -13.08
C GLU A 417 -17.73 -28.13 -12.10
N PRO A 418 -18.92 -28.73 -12.27
CA PRO A 418 -19.39 -29.81 -11.40
C PRO A 418 -18.58 -31.10 -11.64
N GLN A 419 -18.09 -31.70 -10.56
CA GLN A 419 -17.27 -32.93 -10.59
C GLN A 419 -17.65 -33.86 -9.42
N TYR A 420 -17.48 -35.16 -9.59
CA TYR A 420 -17.69 -36.13 -8.50
C TYR A 420 -16.54 -36.05 -7.49
N THR A 421 -16.88 -36.21 -6.21
CA THR A 421 -15.91 -36.21 -5.10
C THR A 421 -15.07 -37.49 -5.06
N TRP A 422 -15.58 -38.57 -5.65
CA TRP A 422 -14.99 -39.90 -5.61
C TRP A 422 -15.00 -40.55 -7.00
N GLU A 423 -14.04 -41.43 -7.24
CA GLU A 423 -13.92 -42.18 -8.48
C GLU A 423 -14.36 -43.64 -8.27
N TRP A 424 -14.97 -44.23 -9.30
CA TRP A 424 -15.40 -45.63 -9.30
C TRP A 424 -14.45 -46.45 -10.17
N THR A 425 -13.77 -47.41 -9.54
CA THR A 425 -12.89 -48.39 -10.18
C THR A 425 -13.68 -49.68 -10.40
N GLN A 426 -13.96 -50.02 -11.65
CA GLN A 426 -14.60 -51.29 -11.98
C GLN A 426 -13.67 -52.47 -11.68
N GLY A 427 -14.22 -53.56 -11.14
CA GLY A 427 -13.49 -54.80 -10.93
C GLY A 427 -13.00 -55.37 -12.26
N THR A 428 -11.71 -55.72 -12.32
CA THR A 428 -11.10 -56.40 -13.47
C THR A 428 -10.53 -57.73 -13.02
N TRP A 429 -10.90 -58.80 -13.73
CA TRP A 429 -10.39 -60.14 -13.43
C TRP A 429 -9.04 -60.34 -14.08
N ARG A 430 -7.99 -60.51 -13.28
CA ARG A 430 -6.61 -60.72 -13.72
C ARG A 430 -6.24 -62.18 -13.46
N GLY A 431 -6.29 -63.00 -14.51
CA GLY A 431 -5.56 -64.27 -14.56
C GLY A 431 -4.12 -64.07 -15.00
N GLY A 432 -3.30 -65.12 -14.92
CA GLY A 432 -1.94 -65.11 -15.45
C GLY A 432 -1.91 -64.78 -16.95
N VAL A 433 -0.97 -63.93 -17.35
CA VAL A 433 -0.79 -63.48 -18.74
C VAL A 433 0.29 -64.33 -19.41
N PRO A 434 -0.05 -65.14 -20.44
CA PRO A 434 0.95 -65.88 -21.20
C PRO A 434 1.78 -64.95 -22.08
N ARG A 435 3.10 -65.07 -22.00
CA ARG A 435 4.11 -64.31 -22.76
C ARG A 435 5.06 -65.26 -23.49
N GLU A 436 5.37 -64.95 -24.75
CA GLU A 436 6.40 -65.64 -25.53
C GLU A 436 7.79 -65.31 -24.97
N LEU A 437 8.67 -66.31 -24.84
CA LEU A 437 10.05 -66.10 -24.41
C LEU A 437 10.93 -65.60 -25.57
N THR A 438 11.98 -64.85 -25.25
CA THR A 438 12.89 -64.28 -26.25
C THR A 438 14.27 -64.94 -26.20
N TRP A 439 14.78 -65.37 -27.35
CA TRP A 439 16.14 -65.85 -27.50
C TRP A 439 17.10 -64.69 -27.78
N MET A 440 17.95 -64.33 -26.81
CA MET A 440 18.97 -63.29 -26.97
C MET A 440 20.32 -63.86 -27.42
N GLU A 441 21.00 -63.11 -28.29
CA GLU A 441 22.40 -63.35 -28.69
C GLU A 441 23.29 -62.26 -28.06
N ALA A 442 24.35 -62.64 -27.34
CA ALA A 442 25.22 -61.69 -26.66
C ALA A 442 26.05 -60.84 -27.66
N GLU A 443 25.70 -59.56 -27.79
CA GLU A 443 26.45 -58.55 -28.57
C GLU A 443 27.33 -57.72 -27.64
N ASN A 444 28.66 -57.94 -27.66
CA ASN A 444 29.62 -57.10 -26.95
C ASN A 444 29.61 -55.68 -27.53
N ARG A 445 29.13 -54.71 -26.75
CA ARG A 445 29.33 -53.28 -27.01
C ARG A 445 30.48 -52.72 -26.18
N ASP A 446 31.27 -51.84 -26.78
CA ASP A 446 32.26 -51.06 -26.06
C ASP A 446 31.55 -50.11 -25.06
N GLN A 447 32.13 -49.92 -23.87
CA GLN A 447 31.59 -49.01 -22.85
C GLN A 447 31.60 -47.56 -23.35
N TYR A 448 30.53 -46.83 -23.08
CA TYR A 448 30.48 -45.38 -23.29
C TYR A 448 31.35 -44.66 -22.24
N ASN A 449 32.03 -43.60 -22.66
CA ASN A 449 32.55 -42.62 -21.70
C ASN A 449 31.39 -41.75 -21.23
N GLU A 450 31.31 -41.48 -19.93
CA GLU A 450 30.39 -40.47 -19.41
C GLU A 450 30.91 -39.06 -19.70
N GLU A 451 30.10 -38.26 -20.38
CA GLU A 451 30.23 -36.80 -20.42
C GLU A 451 29.02 -36.22 -19.68
N THR A 452 29.23 -35.20 -18.84
CA THR A 452 28.17 -34.56 -18.06
C THR A 452 27.17 -33.88 -18.98
N SER A 453 26.02 -34.51 -19.18
CA SER A 453 24.97 -34.01 -20.07
C SER A 453 23.94 -33.16 -19.32
N LEU A 454 23.54 -32.05 -19.94
CA LEU A 454 22.52 -31.16 -19.40
C LEU A 454 21.13 -31.74 -19.66
N SER A 455 20.30 -31.89 -18.62
CA SER A 455 18.93 -32.37 -18.79
C SER A 455 18.05 -31.31 -19.45
N TYR A 456 17.87 -31.44 -20.77
CA TYR A 456 17.07 -30.52 -21.57
C TYR A 456 15.63 -30.37 -21.09
N ALA A 457 15.02 -31.44 -20.55
CA ALA A 457 13.66 -31.38 -20.01
C ALA A 457 13.56 -30.51 -18.74
N ILE A 458 14.60 -30.51 -17.91
CA ILE A 458 14.68 -29.67 -16.71
C ILE A 458 15.02 -28.21 -17.08
N LEU A 459 15.91 -28.00 -18.04
CA LEU A 459 16.15 -26.66 -18.59
C LEU A 459 14.89 -26.08 -19.26
N GLU A 460 14.14 -26.92 -19.99
CA GLU A 460 12.90 -26.51 -20.66
C GLU A 460 11.79 -26.18 -19.66
N SER A 461 11.64 -26.93 -18.56
CA SER A 461 10.65 -26.60 -17.53
C SER A 461 11.00 -25.30 -16.78
N TRP A 462 12.28 -25.06 -16.45
CA TRP A 462 12.71 -23.78 -15.87
C TRP A 462 12.50 -22.61 -16.84
N VAL A 463 12.86 -22.76 -18.12
CA VAL A 463 12.65 -21.73 -19.14
C VAL A 463 11.15 -21.48 -19.37
N ALA A 464 10.32 -22.51 -19.33
CA ALA A 464 8.86 -22.37 -19.43
C ALA A 464 8.31 -21.62 -18.21
N GLN A 465 8.69 -21.99 -16.99
CA GLN A 465 8.27 -21.32 -15.75
C GLN A 465 8.69 -19.84 -15.74
N SER A 466 9.96 -19.52 -16.01
CA SER A 466 10.42 -18.12 -16.05
C SER A 466 9.76 -17.28 -17.16
N VAL A 467 9.26 -17.91 -18.23
CA VAL A 467 8.46 -17.24 -19.26
C VAL A 467 7.00 -17.07 -18.83
N GLU A 468 6.41 -18.06 -18.15
CA GLU A 468 5.06 -17.99 -17.59
C GLU A 468 4.99 -16.90 -16.49
N GLU A 469 5.95 -16.85 -15.59
CA GLU A 469 6.08 -15.81 -14.55
C GLU A 469 6.25 -14.41 -15.17
N ARG A 470 7.20 -14.22 -16.11
CA ARG A 470 7.36 -12.93 -16.81
C ARG A 470 6.09 -12.51 -17.58
N PHE A 471 5.31 -13.47 -18.10
CA PHE A 471 4.01 -13.19 -18.74
C PHE A 471 2.92 -12.82 -17.71
N LEU A 472 2.85 -13.53 -16.58
CA LEU A 472 1.92 -13.25 -15.48
C LEU A 472 2.16 -11.87 -14.86
N PHE A 473 3.41 -11.46 -14.62
CA PHE A 473 3.72 -10.11 -14.14
C PHE A 473 3.37 -9.02 -15.17
N SER A 474 3.59 -9.28 -16.47
CA SER A 474 3.14 -8.36 -17.53
C SER A 474 1.61 -8.21 -17.52
N LEU A 475 0.87 -9.32 -17.40
CA LEU A 475 -0.58 -9.35 -17.33
C LEU A 475 -1.10 -8.66 -16.06
N GLN A 476 -0.46 -8.88 -14.91
CA GLN A 476 -0.75 -8.17 -13.66
C GLN A 476 -0.55 -6.67 -13.83
N SER A 477 0.54 -6.20 -14.46
CA SER A 477 0.76 -4.76 -14.67
C SER A 477 -0.32 -4.12 -15.56
N GLU A 478 -0.82 -4.84 -16.57
CA GLU A 478 -1.92 -4.40 -17.44
C GLU A 478 -3.25 -4.36 -16.68
N ILE A 479 -3.57 -5.41 -15.92
CA ILE A 479 -4.77 -5.48 -15.06
C ILE A 479 -4.74 -4.42 -13.97
N ILE A 480 -3.59 -4.19 -13.32
CA ILE A 480 -3.39 -3.14 -12.30
C ILE A 480 -3.66 -1.77 -12.90
N CYS A 481 -3.13 -1.47 -14.09
CA CYS A 481 -3.35 -0.19 -14.75
C CYS A 481 -4.84 0.05 -15.12
N GLU A 482 -5.60 -0.98 -15.52
CA GLU A 482 -7.04 -0.84 -15.76
C GLU A 482 -7.85 -0.79 -14.45
N ALA A 483 -7.55 -1.66 -13.48
CA ALA A 483 -8.33 -1.86 -12.26
C ALA A 483 -8.12 -0.75 -11.23
N ASN A 484 -6.87 -0.36 -10.93
CA ASN A 484 -6.59 0.66 -9.91
C ASN A 484 -7.12 2.04 -10.31
N PHE A 485 -7.03 2.40 -11.59
CA PHE A 485 -7.59 3.67 -12.08
C PHE A 485 -9.12 3.72 -11.91
N LEU A 486 -9.81 2.60 -12.12
CA LEU A 486 -11.24 2.46 -11.84
C LEU A 486 -11.52 2.45 -10.33
N GLN A 487 -10.77 1.67 -9.53
CA GLN A 487 -10.96 1.53 -8.09
C GLN A 487 -10.75 2.87 -7.36
N TYR A 488 -9.71 3.62 -7.70
CA TYR A 488 -9.46 4.96 -7.15
C TYR A 488 -10.61 5.93 -7.49
N SER A 489 -11.02 5.97 -8.76
CA SER A 489 -12.15 6.79 -9.21
C SER A 489 -13.47 6.40 -8.54
N LEU A 490 -13.67 5.10 -8.25
CA LEU A 490 -14.84 4.58 -7.55
C LEU A 490 -14.76 4.83 -6.05
N ASN A 491 -13.59 4.76 -5.41
CA ASN A 491 -13.41 5.02 -3.98
C ASN A 491 -13.71 6.49 -3.65
N ILE A 492 -13.18 7.44 -4.44
CA ILE A 492 -13.54 8.87 -4.30
C ILE A 492 -15.05 9.05 -4.49
N LEU A 493 -15.63 8.48 -5.55
CA LEU A 493 -17.07 8.58 -5.80
C LEU A 493 -17.91 7.94 -4.67
N LEU A 494 -17.43 6.86 -4.05
CA LEU A 494 -18.07 6.19 -2.91
C LEU A 494 -17.97 7.06 -1.65
N CYS A 495 -16.81 7.65 -1.34
CA CYS A 495 -16.65 8.55 -0.21
C CYS A 495 -17.54 9.80 -0.37
N ASP A 496 -17.49 10.50 -1.51
CA ASP A 496 -18.34 11.66 -1.79
C ASP A 496 -19.84 11.31 -1.80
N CYS A 497 -20.25 10.08 -2.16
CA CYS A 497 -21.66 9.66 -2.16
C CYS A 497 -22.17 9.07 -0.83
N ILE A 498 -21.29 8.52 0.03
CA ILE A 498 -21.69 7.81 1.26
C ILE A 498 -21.43 8.65 2.51
N GLY A 499 -20.32 9.38 2.58
CA GLY A 499 -19.94 10.19 3.75
C GLY A 499 -21.00 11.24 4.11
N ALA A 500 -21.61 11.87 3.11
CA ALA A 500 -22.63 12.92 3.23
C ALA A 500 -23.98 12.49 3.88
N ASN A 501 -24.06 11.31 4.50
CA ASN A 501 -25.23 10.82 5.25
C ASN A 501 -24.88 10.29 6.66
N GLY A 502 -23.66 10.51 7.16
CA GLY A 502 -23.33 10.32 8.58
C GLY A 502 -24.05 11.35 9.46
N ASP A 503 -24.59 10.94 10.59
CA ASP A 503 -25.16 11.83 11.61
C ASP A 503 -23.98 12.29 12.51
N ASP A 504 -23.76 13.61 12.68
CA ASP A 504 -22.56 14.23 13.30
C ASP A 504 -22.38 13.96 14.82
N THR A 505 -22.84 12.83 15.36
CA THR A 505 -22.88 12.58 16.81
C THR A 505 -21.56 12.08 17.39
N ASP A 506 -20.74 11.40 16.58
CA ASP A 506 -19.48 10.78 16.97
C ASP A 506 -18.45 11.02 15.85
N GLY A 507 -17.42 11.83 16.13
CA GLY A 507 -16.56 12.45 15.11
C GLY A 507 -15.47 11.55 14.50
N GLU A 508 -15.89 10.49 13.79
CA GLU A 508 -15.01 9.57 13.04
C GLU A 508 -15.33 9.53 11.53
N GLY A 509 -16.28 10.36 11.06
CA GLY A 509 -16.91 10.27 9.74
C GLY A 509 -16.05 10.66 8.53
N ASP A 510 -15.07 11.54 8.68
CA ASP A 510 -14.25 12.05 7.57
C ASP A 510 -13.18 11.05 7.08
N SER A 511 -12.91 10.00 7.86
CA SER A 511 -11.82 9.01 7.67
C SER A 511 -11.87 8.18 6.38
N CYS A 512 -12.83 8.45 5.49
CA CYS A 512 -12.93 7.82 4.16
C CYS A 512 -11.78 8.24 3.23
N TYR A 513 -11.28 9.48 3.36
CA TYR A 513 -10.18 10.00 2.54
C TYR A 513 -8.80 9.77 3.14
N ASP A 514 -8.69 9.73 4.48
CA ASP A 514 -7.47 9.43 5.22
C ASP A 514 -6.88 8.05 4.87
N ASN A 515 -7.69 7.17 4.26
CA ASN A 515 -7.34 5.83 3.80
C ASN A 515 -7.30 5.70 2.26
N THR A 516 -7.30 6.81 1.49
CA THR A 516 -7.09 6.76 0.03
C THR A 516 -5.63 7.02 -0.32
N ASP A 517 -4.95 6.01 -0.87
CA ASP A 517 -3.55 6.12 -1.29
C ASP A 517 -3.36 7.23 -2.32
N LEU A 518 -2.52 8.21 -1.99
CA LEU A 518 -2.06 9.28 -2.90
C LEU A 518 -1.29 8.72 -4.10
N GLU A 519 -0.68 7.54 -3.92
CA GLU A 519 0.16 6.85 -4.88
C GLU A 519 -0.66 5.83 -5.69
N ILE A 520 -1.17 6.23 -6.85
CA ILE A 520 -1.90 5.30 -7.73
C ILE A 520 -0.90 4.36 -8.38
N LEU A 521 -0.79 3.11 -7.92
CA LEU A 521 0.06 2.09 -8.54
C LEU A 521 -0.38 1.83 -9.99
N VAL A 522 0.50 2.12 -10.95
CA VAL A 522 0.26 2.09 -12.41
C VAL A 522 1.11 1.04 -13.14
N GLY A 523 2.11 0.45 -12.49
CA GLY A 523 2.93 -0.60 -13.09
C GLY A 523 3.80 -1.34 -12.08
N VAL A 524 4.10 -2.60 -12.39
CA VAL A 524 4.94 -3.51 -11.59
C VAL A 524 5.90 -4.22 -12.53
N SER A 525 7.17 -4.35 -12.17
CA SER A 525 8.17 -5.03 -13.02
C SER A 525 9.42 -5.41 -12.25
N TYR A 526 10.34 -6.16 -12.88
CA TYR A 526 11.66 -6.46 -12.32
C TYR A 526 12.77 -5.66 -13.01
N ALA A 527 13.73 -5.22 -12.21
CA ALA A 527 15.01 -4.69 -12.67
C ALA A 527 16.10 -5.72 -12.35
N CYS A 528 16.72 -6.30 -13.39
CA CYS A 528 17.68 -7.41 -13.27
C CYS A 528 19.08 -7.00 -13.73
N ALA A 529 20.11 -7.47 -13.02
CA ALA A 529 21.51 -7.28 -13.39
C ALA A 529 21.83 -7.88 -14.78
N GLY A 530 22.48 -7.11 -15.65
CA GLY A 530 22.81 -7.53 -17.01
C GLY A 530 21.67 -7.49 -18.03
N GLU A 531 20.45 -7.06 -17.64
CA GLU A 531 19.31 -6.89 -18.56
C GLU A 531 18.93 -5.41 -18.74
N ARG A 532 18.13 -5.11 -19.78
CA ARG A 532 17.52 -3.77 -19.98
C ARG A 532 16.01 -3.87 -19.83
N SER A 533 15.49 -3.53 -18.65
CA SER A 533 14.04 -3.37 -18.45
C SER A 533 13.60 -1.92 -18.67
N ILE A 534 12.35 -1.74 -19.09
CA ILE A 534 11.70 -0.44 -19.25
C ILE A 534 10.30 -0.54 -18.64
N VAL A 535 10.09 0.09 -17.50
CA VAL A 535 8.79 0.18 -16.84
C VAL A 535 8.13 1.49 -17.27
N LYS A 536 6.82 1.48 -17.53
CA LYS A 536 6.09 2.64 -18.08
C LYS A 536 4.81 2.84 -17.28
N GLY A 537 4.48 4.10 -17.03
CA GLY A 537 3.19 4.53 -16.51
C GLY A 537 2.63 5.67 -17.38
N PRO A 538 1.44 6.19 -17.04
CA PRO A 538 0.86 7.36 -17.70
C PRO A 538 1.66 8.66 -17.49
N SER A 539 2.31 8.84 -16.33
CA SER A 539 3.11 10.04 -16.01
C SER A 539 4.59 9.95 -16.39
N GLY A 540 5.09 8.81 -16.87
CA GLY A 540 6.52 8.66 -17.17
C GLY A 540 6.96 7.25 -17.58
N PHE A 541 8.27 7.04 -17.63
CA PHE A 541 8.87 5.70 -17.71
C PHE A 541 10.26 5.67 -17.08
N VAL A 542 10.59 4.53 -16.47
CA VAL A 542 11.90 4.20 -15.91
C VAL A 542 12.60 3.25 -16.88
N THR A 543 13.91 3.41 -17.08
CA THR A 543 14.74 2.48 -17.86
C THR A 543 15.97 2.08 -17.07
N PHE A 544 16.20 0.77 -17.00
CA PHE A 544 17.41 0.18 -16.47
C PHE A 544 18.35 -0.20 -17.63
N SER A 545 19.65 -0.03 -17.38
CA SER A 545 20.72 -0.47 -18.27
C SER A 545 21.35 -1.76 -17.73
N GLU A 546 22.15 -2.43 -18.57
CA GLU A 546 22.86 -3.67 -18.19
C GLU A 546 23.71 -3.50 -16.91
N ASP A 547 24.21 -2.28 -16.66
CA ASP A 547 25.03 -1.88 -15.50
C ASP A 547 24.24 -1.17 -14.37
N SER A 548 22.90 -1.13 -14.43
CA SER A 548 22.07 -0.36 -13.48
C SER A 548 21.82 -1.07 -12.15
N VAL A 549 21.79 -2.40 -12.15
CA VAL A 549 21.54 -3.28 -10.99
C VAL A 549 22.76 -4.16 -10.81
N ASN A 550 23.32 -4.26 -9.60
CA ASN A 550 24.61 -4.94 -9.40
C ASN A 550 24.50 -6.46 -9.36
N LYS A 551 23.41 -6.98 -8.81
CA LYS A 551 23.21 -8.41 -8.54
C LYS A 551 21.72 -8.75 -8.65
N ASP A 552 21.44 -9.99 -9.05
CA ASP A 552 20.11 -10.60 -9.08
C ASP A 552 19.03 -9.75 -9.77
N CYS A 553 17.81 -9.70 -9.23
CA CYS A 553 16.70 -8.89 -9.68
C CYS A 553 15.95 -8.29 -8.48
N THR A 554 15.63 -7.01 -8.51
CA THR A 554 14.69 -6.40 -7.56
C THR A 554 13.31 -6.20 -8.19
N LEU A 555 12.25 -6.42 -7.42
CA LEU A 555 10.91 -5.96 -7.79
C LEU A 555 10.87 -4.44 -7.70
N MET A 556 10.24 -3.80 -8.69
CA MET A 556 10.05 -2.36 -8.78
C MET A 556 8.58 -2.05 -9.05
N ASN A 557 7.99 -1.28 -8.15
CA ASN A 557 6.66 -0.72 -8.28
C ASN A 557 6.74 0.72 -8.81
N MET A 558 5.80 1.09 -9.68
CA MET A 558 5.69 2.44 -10.24
C MET A 558 4.29 2.98 -9.98
N SER A 559 4.20 4.09 -9.26
CA SER A 559 2.95 4.79 -8.97
C SER A 559 2.92 6.19 -9.61
N MET A 560 1.72 6.72 -9.84
CA MET A 560 1.49 8.08 -10.33
C MET A 560 0.90 8.94 -9.22
N ILE A 561 1.35 10.20 -9.14
CA ILE A 561 0.73 11.26 -8.34
C ILE A 561 0.31 12.38 -9.28
N ASN A 562 -0.91 12.89 -9.15
CA ASN A 562 -1.41 14.00 -9.96
C ASN A 562 -0.81 15.34 -9.49
N GLU A 563 -0.38 16.20 -10.41
CA GLU A 563 0.19 17.53 -10.06
C GLU A 563 -0.78 18.40 -9.23
N ALA A 564 -2.10 18.20 -9.42
CA ALA A 564 -3.16 18.97 -8.77
C ALA A 564 -3.21 18.84 -7.24
N TRP A 565 -2.53 17.85 -6.64
CA TRP A 565 -2.35 17.75 -5.18
C TRP A 565 -1.44 18.84 -4.61
N PHE A 566 -0.69 19.56 -5.47
CA PHE A 566 0.23 20.63 -5.10
C PHE A 566 -0.22 22.00 -5.65
N ASP A 567 -1.43 22.11 -6.19
CA ASP A 567 -2.01 23.38 -6.58
C ASP A 567 -2.40 24.17 -5.33
N ALA A 568 -1.67 25.26 -5.07
CA ALA A 568 -1.94 26.13 -3.93
C ALA A 568 -3.33 26.77 -4.03
N ASP A 569 -4.02 26.88 -2.89
CA ASP A 569 -5.37 27.44 -2.76
C ASP A 569 -5.52 28.76 -3.53
N GLU A 570 -6.69 28.97 -4.16
CA GLU A 570 -7.06 30.30 -4.64
C GLU A 570 -7.01 31.28 -3.45
N PRO A 571 -6.32 32.43 -3.59
CA PRO A 571 -5.89 33.21 -2.43
C PRO A 571 -7.09 33.80 -1.67
N ASP A 572 -7.19 33.44 -0.38
CA ASP A 572 -8.27 33.79 0.55
C ASP A 572 -8.84 35.20 0.30
N VAL A 573 -10.17 35.32 0.19
CA VAL A 573 -10.84 36.58 -0.14
C VAL A 573 -10.69 37.61 0.99
N ALA A 574 -9.58 38.33 0.99
CA ALA A 574 -9.14 39.15 2.10
C ALA A 574 -10.14 40.28 2.41
N VAL A 575 -10.70 40.25 3.62
CA VAL A 575 -11.71 41.22 4.10
C VAL A 575 -11.16 42.65 4.25
N SER A 576 -9.84 42.82 4.24
CA SER A 576 -9.17 44.10 4.03
C SER A 576 -8.32 44.08 2.75
N PHE A 577 -7.95 45.27 2.27
CA PHE A 577 -7.18 45.43 1.03
C PHE A 577 -5.71 45.01 1.21
N ARG A 578 -5.48 43.69 1.24
CA ARG A 578 -4.17 43.03 1.24
C ARG A 578 -3.36 43.45 0.00
N PHE A 579 -2.04 43.35 0.08
CA PHE A 579 -1.21 43.39 -1.11
C PHE A 579 -1.16 41.96 -1.70
N GLU A 580 -1.39 41.84 -3.00
CA GLU A 580 -1.44 40.57 -3.74
C GLU A 580 -0.16 39.73 -3.55
N ASP A 581 -0.19 38.77 -2.63
CA ASP A 581 0.87 37.79 -2.41
C ASP A 581 0.85 36.78 -3.56
N HIS A 582 2.01 36.50 -4.13
CA HIS A 582 2.12 35.68 -5.34
C HIS A 582 2.32 34.21 -4.96
N ARG A 583 1.26 33.55 -4.48
CA ARG A 583 1.19 32.09 -4.48
C ARG A 583 1.30 31.59 -5.93
N VAL A 584 2.01 30.51 -6.13
CA VAL A 584 2.23 29.86 -7.44
C VAL A 584 1.62 28.46 -7.34
N GLN A 585 0.78 28.10 -8.30
CA GLN A 585 0.25 26.73 -8.42
C GLN A 585 1.42 25.77 -8.69
N GLY A 586 1.48 24.64 -7.97
CA GLY A 586 2.63 23.74 -7.98
C GLY A 586 3.93 24.40 -7.48
N ALA A 587 3.88 25.14 -6.38
CA ALA A 587 5.02 25.89 -5.84
C ALA A 587 6.18 24.99 -5.39
N VAL A 588 7.30 25.04 -6.13
CA VAL A 588 8.53 24.30 -5.79
C VAL A 588 9.41 25.15 -4.88
N GLN A 589 9.81 24.58 -3.74
CA GLN A 589 10.47 25.27 -2.62
C GLN A 589 11.96 24.88 -2.48
N ASN A 590 12.74 25.67 -1.74
CA ASN A 590 14.09 25.30 -1.30
C ASN A 590 14.12 25.05 0.23
N ASP A 591 15.28 24.68 0.75
CA ASP A 591 15.56 24.43 2.18
C ASP A 591 15.34 25.66 3.10
N ASN A 592 15.00 26.81 2.53
CA ASN A 592 14.69 28.06 3.22
C ASN A 592 13.22 28.48 3.01
N GLU A 593 12.32 27.55 2.67
CA GLU A 593 10.87 27.76 2.43
C GLU A 593 10.57 28.75 1.29
N ALA A 594 11.55 29.04 0.42
CA ALA A 594 11.39 30.02 -0.65
C ALA A 594 10.85 29.36 -1.93
N THR A 595 9.80 29.93 -2.51
CA THR A 595 9.34 29.53 -3.86
C THR A 595 10.41 29.84 -4.90
N VAL A 596 11.03 28.79 -5.44
CA VAL A 596 12.13 28.84 -6.42
C VAL A 596 11.76 28.21 -7.76
N GLY A 597 10.59 27.60 -7.88
CA GLY A 597 10.12 26.97 -9.12
C GLY A 597 8.60 26.75 -9.19
N GLU A 598 8.21 26.01 -10.22
CA GLU A 598 6.85 25.59 -10.57
C GLU A 598 6.86 24.14 -11.10
N LEU A 599 5.80 23.37 -10.83
CA LEU A 599 5.52 22.08 -11.48
C LEU A 599 5.15 22.27 -12.96
N VAL A 600 5.31 21.21 -13.77
CA VAL A 600 4.89 21.19 -15.20
C VAL A 600 4.30 19.85 -15.66
N GLY A 601 4.02 18.94 -14.74
CA GLY A 601 3.53 17.59 -15.03
C GLY A 601 3.38 16.75 -13.77
N ASP A 602 2.71 15.61 -13.94
CA ASP A 602 2.43 14.64 -12.88
C ASP A 602 3.71 14.00 -12.31
N GLY A 603 3.61 13.59 -11.04
CA GLY A 603 4.65 12.83 -10.36
C GLY A 603 4.70 11.36 -10.80
N THR A 604 5.86 10.76 -10.56
CA THR A 604 6.08 9.32 -10.57
C THR A 604 6.72 8.95 -9.23
N VAL A 605 6.14 7.98 -8.53
CA VAL A 605 6.83 7.28 -7.44
C VAL A 605 7.42 5.99 -7.98
N VAL A 606 8.65 5.68 -7.57
CA VAL A 606 9.32 4.41 -7.84
C VAL A 606 9.78 3.82 -6.52
N SER A 607 9.24 2.67 -6.13
CA SER A 607 9.64 1.93 -4.92
C SER A 607 10.18 0.55 -5.28
N PHE A 608 11.09 0.06 -4.46
CA PHE A 608 11.77 -1.23 -4.63
C PHE A 608 11.49 -2.12 -3.42
N GLU A 609 11.32 -3.43 -3.63
CA GLU A 609 11.04 -4.38 -2.54
C GLU A 609 12.30 -4.71 -1.72
N ASP A 610 13.44 -4.79 -2.40
CA ASP A 610 14.79 -4.77 -1.82
C ASP A 610 15.57 -3.60 -2.45
N ASP A 611 16.50 -2.97 -1.72
CA ASP A 611 17.33 -1.85 -2.23
C ASP A 611 18.19 -2.20 -3.47
N GLY A 612 18.28 -3.48 -3.84
CA GLY A 612 18.72 -3.95 -5.16
C GLY A 612 20.18 -3.64 -5.55
N ASP A 613 20.98 -3.08 -4.63
CA ASP A 613 22.34 -2.58 -4.86
C ASP A 613 22.43 -1.72 -6.14
N LEU A 614 21.43 -0.83 -6.30
CA LEU A 614 21.18 -0.02 -7.49
C LEU A 614 22.26 1.05 -7.73
N ARG A 615 22.84 1.09 -8.93
CA ARG A 615 23.85 2.11 -9.28
C ARG A 615 23.29 3.31 -10.01
N TYR A 616 22.51 3.11 -11.07
CA TYR A 616 22.10 4.19 -11.97
C TYR A 616 20.69 3.96 -12.53
N ILE A 617 19.87 5.00 -12.54
CA ILE A 617 18.48 4.92 -13.02
C ILE A 617 18.23 6.00 -14.09
N TYR A 618 17.60 5.63 -15.20
CA TYR A 618 17.19 6.57 -16.25
C TYR A 618 15.69 6.84 -16.14
N VAL A 619 15.34 7.93 -15.45
CA VAL A 619 13.96 8.36 -15.24
C VAL A 619 13.57 9.36 -16.33
N CYS A 620 12.38 9.18 -16.92
CA CYS A 620 11.76 10.09 -17.87
C CYS A 620 10.33 10.44 -17.45
N LEU A 621 10.10 11.68 -17.04
CA LEU A 621 8.78 12.19 -16.62
C LEU A 621 8.08 12.91 -17.78
N GLN A 622 6.77 12.72 -17.90
CA GLN A 622 5.93 13.39 -18.89
C GLN A 622 5.68 14.84 -18.49
N VAL A 623 5.74 15.75 -19.46
CA VAL A 623 5.57 17.19 -19.22
C VAL A 623 4.36 17.70 -19.99
N LYS A 624 3.40 18.27 -19.26
CA LYS A 624 2.19 18.89 -19.81
C LYS A 624 2.49 20.28 -20.38
N GLN A 625 3.41 21.03 -19.76
CA GLN A 625 3.71 22.41 -20.13
C GLN A 625 5.17 22.60 -20.62
N GLU A 626 5.34 22.82 -21.94
CA GLU A 626 6.69 22.91 -22.55
C GLU A 626 7.44 24.22 -22.28
N GLU A 627 6.74 25.34 -22.09
CA GLU A 627 7.31 26.66 -21.78
C GLU A 627 6.87 27.10 -20.38
N PRO A 628 7.76 27.66 -19.53
CA PRO A 628 7.42 28.02 -18.15
C PRO A 628 6.32 29.10 -18.09
N SER A 629 5.50 29.07 -17.03
CA SER A 629 4.44 30.06 -16.81
C SER A 629 5.02 31.46 -16.62
N SER A 630 6.22 31.54 -16.02
CA SER A 630 6.91 32.78 -15.73
C SER A 630 8.37 32.77 -16.21
N VAL A 631 8.85 33.94 -16.66
CA VAL A 631 10.25 34.14 -17.08
C VAL A 631 11.24 34.03 -15.91
N ARG A 632 10.77 33.88 -14.66
CA ARG A 632 11.60 33.67 -13.46
C ARG A 632 12.17 32.25 -13.43
N TYR A 633 11.37 31.26 -13.80
CA TYR A 633 11.75 29.85 -13.77
C TYR A 633 12.13 29.42 -15.19
N SER A 634 13.37 28.96 -15.37
CA SER A 634 13.96 28.80 -16.72
C SER A 634 15.01 27.69 -16.83
N ARG A 635 15.52 27.18 -15.71
CA ARG A 635 16.24 25.91 -15.65
C ARG A 635 15.21 24.79 -15.50
N ARG A 636 15.35 23.71 -16.29
CA ARG A 636 14.62 22.45 -16.07
C ARG A 636 15.32 21.67 -14.99
N ASP A 637 14.55 21.06 -14.10
CA ASP A 637 15.04 20.15 -13.07
C ASP A 637 13.99 19.05 -12.83
N PHE A 638 14.31 18.10 -11.95
CA PHE A 638 13.31 17.30 -11.26
C PHE A 638 13.19 17.77 -9.81
N GLY A 639 11.97 17.70 -9.27
CA GLY A 639 11.69 17.85 -7.86
C GLY A 639 11.56 16.49 -7.18
N ALA A 640 11.92 16.42 -5.91
CA ALA A 640 11.58 15.34 -5.00
C ALA A 640 10.64 15.85 -3.89
N SER A 641 9.86 14.95 -3.30
CA SER A 641 8.96 15.24 -2.19
C SER A 641 9.23 14.26 -1.02
N PRO A 642 9.16 14.70 0.25
CA PRO A 642 9.12 13.81 1.41
C PRO A 642 7.90 12.87 1.40
N ALA A 643 7.89 11.89 2.31
CA ALA A 643 6.82 10.89 2.43
C ALA A 643 5.46 11.45 2.93
N ASP A 644 5.43 12.65 3.50
CA ASP A 644 4.21 13.37 3.91
C ASP A 644 3.61 14.26 2.80
N TYR A 645 4.34 14.45 1.69
CA TYR A 645 3.97 15.29 0.55
C TYR A 645 3.80 16.80 0.84
N ASP A 646 4.30 17.31 1.98
CA ASP A 646 4.13 18.72 2.40
C ASP A 646 4.70 19.76 1.40
N PHE A 647 5.73 19.41 0.63
CA PHE A 647 6.36 20.29 -0.35
C PHE A 647 7.13 19.52 -1.44
N ILE A 648 7.57 20.23 -2.48
CA ILE A 648 8.47 19.70 -3.52
C ILE A 648 9.74 20.53 -3.59
N ARG A 649 10.90 19.87 -3.51
CA ARG A 649 12.25 20.46 -3.53
C ARG A 649 12.99 20.09 -4.81
N PRO A 650 13.67 21.00 -5.52
CA PRO A 650 14.42 20.69 -6.73
C PRO A 650 15.76 20.01 -6.41
N LEU A 651 16.07 18.94 -7.15
CA LEU A 651 17.24 18.07 -6.96
C LEU A 651 18.56 18.65 -7.49
N GLY A 652 18.52 19.69 -8.33
CA GLY A 652 19.71 20.38 -8.85
C GLY A 652 20.26 19.83 -10.18
N ILE A 653 19.52 18.95 -10.85
CA ILE A 653 20.00 18.11 -11.96
C ILE A 653 20.34 18.94 -13.22
N GLU A 654 21.64 19.14 -13.47
CA GLU A 654 22.12 19.96 -14.60
C GLU A 654 21.79 19.40 -16.00
N LYS A 655 21.52 18.10 -16.14
CA LYS A 655 21.64 17.35 -17.41
C LYS A 655 20.33 16.77 -17.95
N ILE A 656 19.20 17.45 -17.72
CA ILE A 656 17.92 17.02 -18.27
C ILE A 656 17.91 17.09 -19.81
N LYS A 657 17.69 15.92 -20.42
CA LYS A 657 17.49 15.72 -21.85
C LYS A 657 15.99 15.71 -22.14
N VAL A 658 15.55 16.46 -23.15
CA VAL A 658 14.17 16.35 -23.66
C VAL A 658 14.11 15.22 -24.70
N ASP A 659 13.15 14.31 -24.54
CA ASP A 659 12.81 13.26 -25.50
C ASP A 659 11.34 13.45 -25.95
N LYS A 660 11.06 13.44 -27.27
CA LYS A 660 9.72 13.65 -27.80
C LYS A 660 9.23 12.42 -28.54
N ARG A 661 8.08 11.88 -28.12
CA ARG A 661 7.53 10.60 -28.61
C ARG A 661 6.10 10.82 -29.09
N GLY A 662 5.96 11.12 -30.38
CA GLY A 662 4.70 11.61 -30.93
C GLY A 662 4.44 13.04 -30.43
N ASP A 663 3.21 13.29 -29.99
CA ASP A 663 2.79 14.59 -29.43
C ASP A 663 3.15 14.74 -27.93
N VAL A 664 3.74 13.71 -27.31
CA VAL A 664 4.14 13.71 -25.89
C VAL A 664 5.61 14.11 -25.73
N THR A 665 5.87 15.04 -24.81
CA THR A 665 7.21 15.48 -24.42
C THR A 665 7.59 14.92 -23.06
N PHE A 666 8.74 14.27 -22.98
CA PHE A 666 9.35 13.77 -21.75
C PHE A 666 10.61 14.57 -21.42
N TRP A 667 10.86 14.79 -20.13
CA TRP A 667 12.15 15.22 -19.60
C TRP A 667 12.82 14.02 -18.93
N CYS A 668 14.09 13.79 -19.24
CA CYS A 668 14.82 12.60 -18.85
C CYS A 668 16.18 12.92 -18.21
N SER A 669 16.56 12.18 -17.18
CA SER A 669 17.93 12.22 -16.63
C SER A 669 18.49 10.81 -16.43
N LEU A 670 19.82 10.70 -16.40
CA LEU A 670 20.57 9.56 -15.88
C LEU A 670 21.41 10.08 -14.71
N SER A 671 21.12 9.61 -13.50
CA SER A 671 21.92 9.89 -12.30
C SER A 671 22.10 8.61 -11.46
N PRO A 672 23.05 8.60 -10.52
CA PRO A 672 23.09 7.62 -9.43
C PRO A 672 21.75 7.51 -8.70
N TYR A 673 21.47 6.36 -8.10
CA TYR A 673 20.27 6.15 -7.27
C TYR A 673 20.21 7.15 -6.10
N ASP A 674 21.32 7.30 -5.38
CA ASP A 674 21.51 8.21 -4.24
C ASP A 674 21.25 9.70 -4.55
N GLU A 675 21.29 10.12 -5.83
CA GLU A 675 20.97 11.50 -6.24
C GLU A 675 19.45 11.75 -6.39
N PHE A 676 18.62 10.71 -6.26
CA PHE A 676 17.16 10.79 -6.35
C PHE A 676 16.43 10.48 -5.02
N THR A 677 17.07 9.79 -4.08
CA THR A 677 16.49 9.45 -2.76
C THR A 677 16.48 10.65 -1.83
N PHE A 678 15.34 10.92 -1.17
CA PHE A 678 15.23 12.03 -0.20
C PHE A 678 15.48 11.58 1.25
N ASP A 679 14.80 10.51 1.70
CA ASP A 679 14.78 10.09 3.11
C ASP A 679 15.56 8.79 3.42
N ASN A 680 16.17 8.15 2.41
CA ASN A 680 16.77 6.79 2.48
C ASN A 680 15.73 5.68 2.76
N ASP A 681 14.49 5.87 2.34
CA ASP A 681 13.36 4.97 2.53
C ASP A 681 13.16 3.96 1.37
N GLY A 682 14.04 3.97 0.36
CA GLY A 682 13.94 3.14 -0.83
C GLY A 682 12.95 3.65 -1.90
N ILE A 683 12.42 4.88 -1.75
CA ILE A 683 11.31 5.37 -2.56
C ILE A 683 11.66 6.72 -3.24
N LEU A 684 11.54 6.74 -4.57
CA LEU A 684 11.84 7.90 -5.42
C LEU A 684 10.56 8.63 -5.82
N ARG A 685 10.19 9.69 -5.09
CA ARG A 685 8.99 10.52 -5.35
C ARG A 685 9.33 11.70 -6.26
N LEU A 686 9.31 11.50 -7.59
CA LEU A 686 9.91 12.41 -8.56
C LEU A 686 8.89 13.18 -9.43
N PHE A 687 9.11 14.49 -9.58
CA PHE A 687 8.25 15.42 -10.31
C PHE A 687 9.03 16.25 -11.35
N PRO A 688 8.46 16.63 -12.51
CA PRO A 688 9.12 17.53 -13.45
C PRO A 688 8.89 19.00 -13.05
N VAL A 689 9.97 19.80 -12.94
CA VAL A 689 9.88 21.19 -12.43
C VAL A 689 10.71 22.20 -13.24
N TYR A 690 10.18 23.41 -13.43
CA TYR A 690 11.00 24.57 -13.79
C TYR A 690 11.47 25.28 -12.51
N ARG A 691 12.74 25.70 -12.46
CA ARG A 691 13.30 26.48 -11.36
C ARG A 691 14.12 27.69 -11.79
N GLU A 692 14.42 28.57 -10.84
CA GLU A 692 15.39 29.65 -10.97
C GLU A 692 16.84 29.10 -10.91
N GLU A 693 17.81 29.86 -11.44
CA GLU A 693 19.19 29.41 -11.61
C GLU A 693 19.95 29.36 -10.27
N ASP A 694 20.00 30.49 -9.56
CA ASP A 694 20.59 30.64 -8.22
C ASP A 694 19.54 30.36 -7.13
N TYR A 695 19.18 29.09 -6.88
CA TYR A 695 18.02 28.77 -6.01
C TYR A 695 18.34 28.50 -4.53
N GLU A 696 19.52 27.96 -4.23
CA GLU A 696 19.88 27.47 -2.89
C GLU A 696 19.83 28.57 -1.82
N ASP A 697 20.59 29.67 -2.02
CA ASP A 697 20.72 30.81 -1.09
C ASP A 697 19.49 31.75 -1.04
N LYS A 698 18.31 31.34 -1.52
CA LYS A 698 17.13 32.23 -1.57
C LYS A 698 16.33 32.24 -0.28
N GLU A 699 16.23 33.41 0.34
CA GLU A 699 15.25 33.75 1.38
C GLU A 699 13.81 33.78 0.80
N PRO A 700 12.77 33.47 1.61
CA PRO A 700 11.39 33.39 1.14
C PRO A 700 10.82 34.74 0.71
N THR A 701 10.41 34.83 -0.56
CA THR A 701 9.90 36.07 -1.17
C THR A 701 8.37 36.14 -1.14
N PHE A 702 7.79 36.36 0.03
CA PHE A 702 6.33 36.44 0.23
C PHE A 702 5.63 37.45 -0.72
N VAL A 703 6.28 38.59 -0.97
CA VAL A 703 5.71 39.73 -1.70
C VAL A 703 6.53 40.02 -2.97
N SER A 704 5.86 40.33 -4.09
CA SER A 704 6.54 40.61 -5.35
C SER A 704 7.52 41.78 -5.24
N LYS A 705 8.67 41.71 -5.95
CA LYS A 705 9.72 42.77 -5.94
C LYS A 705 9.16 44.14 -6.35
N GLN A 706 8.15 44.19 -7.21
CA GLN A 706 7.47 45.44 -7.58
C GLN A 706 6.66 46.02 -6.42
N THR A 707 5.90 45.17 -5.73
CA THR A 707 5.09 45.57 -4.58
C THR A 707 5.95 45.96 -3.39
N GLN A 708 7.00 45.19 -3.07
CA GLN A 708 8.01 45.53 -2.06
C GLN A 708 8.59 46.95 -2.28
N VAL A 709 8.98 47.27 -3.52
CA VAL A 709 9.47 48.62 -3.87
C VAL A 709 8.40 49.70 -3.68
N LEU A 710 7.14 49.45 -4.07
CA LEU A 710 6.03 50.39 -3.85
C LEU A 710 5.78 50.64 -2.36
N MET A 711 5.83 49.59 -1.52
CA MET A 711 5.64 49.70 -0.08
C MET A 711 6.76 50.48 0.60
N TYR A 712 8.03 50.16 0.33
CA TYR A 712 9.16 50.92 0.89
C TYR A 712 9.14 52.39 0.45
N VAL A 713 8.80 52.69 -0.81
CA VAL A 713 8.64 54.06 -1.31
C VAL A 713 7.54 54.80 -0.54
N LEU A 714 6.40 54.16 -0.30
CA LEU A 714 5.29 54.75 0.45
C LEU A 714 5.64 54.95 1.94
N GLY A 715 6.28 53.97 2.58
CA GLY A 715 6.82 54.06 3.94
C GLY A 715 7.81 55.22 4.10
N CYS A 716 8.68 55.44 3.12
CA CYS A 716 9.58 56.60 3.09
C CYS A 716 8.82 57.93 3.01
N MET A 717 7.70 58.00 2.28
CA MET A 717 6.88 59.22 2.23
C MET A 717 6.18 59.50 3.58
N TYR A 718 5.62 58.49 4.24
CA TYR A 718 5.09 58.64 5.60
C TYR A 718 6.18 59.07 6.61
N ALA A 719 7.42 58.58 6.46
CA ALA A 719 8.54 59.01 7.28
C ALA A 719 8.92 60.49 7.05
N VAL A 720 8.86 60.98 5.81
CA VAL A 720 9.05 62.41 5.50
C VAL A 720 7.96 63.27 6.16
N ASP A 721 6.69 62.86 6.09
CA ASP A 721 5.60 63.57 6.75
C ASP A 721 5.74 63.57 8.28
N LEU A 722 6.09 62.44 8.89
CA LEU A 722 6.38 62.34 10.32
C LEU A 722 7.52 63.29 10.74
N LEU A 723 8.62 63.34 9.98
CA LEU A 723 9.73 64.27 10.22
C LEU A 723 9.30 65.74 10.07
N LEU A 724 8.44 66.07 9.09
CA LEU A 724 7.88 67.42 8.94
C LEU A 724 7.01 67.81 10.14
N PHE A 725 6.16 66.92 10.65
CA PHE A 725 5.39 67.18 11.87
C PHE A 725 6.31 67.39 13.09
N ILE A 726 7.31 66.51 13.31
CA ILE A 726 8.29 66.62 14.40
C ILE A 726 9.06 67.95 14.33
N TYR A 727 9.51 68.35 13.13
CA TYR A 727 10.18 69.63 12.90
C TYR A 727 9.28 70.83 13.26
N TYR A 728 8.02 70.81 12.84
CA TYR A 728 7.07 71.89 13.17
C TYR A 728 6.74 72.00 14.67
N PHE A 729 6.89 70.92 15.44
CA PHE A 729 6.76 70.96 16.90
C PHE A 729 8.03 71.41 17.63
N THR A 730 9.20 70.95 17.18
CA THR A 730 10.48 71.19 17.88
C THR A 730 10.98 72.63 17.77
N GLU A 731 10.86 73.28 16.60
CA GLU A 731 11.32 74.68 16.45
C GLU A 731 10.52 75.69 17.29
N LYS A 732 9.21 75.49 17.47
CA LYS A 732 8.29 76.57 17.84
C LYS A 732 7.86 76.68 19.31
N PRO A 733 8.32 75.91 20.32
CA PRO A 733 7.80 76.04 21.70
C PRO A 733 8.14 77.38 22.37
N VAL A 734 9.27 78.01 21.98
CA VAL A 734 9.86 79.18 22.67
C VAL A 734 9.01 80.46 22.59
N SER A 735 8.13 80.61 21.59
CA SER A 735 7.42 81.87 21.26
C SER A 735 6.19 82.23 22.14
N GLY A 736 6.36 82.29 23.46
CA GLY A 736 5.56 83.16 24.35
C GLY A 736 4.16 82.70 24.80
N LYS A 737 3.80 83.04 26.05
CA LYS A 737 2.60 82.55 26.78
C LYS A 737 1.23 82.81 26.13
N ARG A 738 1.12 83.73 25.15
CA ARG A 738 -0.13 83.97 24.41
C ARG A 738 -0.37 82.97 23.26
N ALA A 739 0.66 82.29 22.76
CA ALA A 739 0.52 81.30 21.68
C ALA A 739 -0.20 80.01 22.15
N ALA A 740 -0.01 79.63 23.42
CA ALA A 740 -0.52 78.38 23.99
C ALA A 740 -2.01 78.14 23.71
N LYS A 741 -2.86 79.15 23.89
CA LYS A 741 -4.33 79.03 23.74
C LYS A 741 -4.83 78.93 22.29
N ARG A 742 -3.96 79.07 21.29
CA ARG A 742 -4.26 78.77 19.87
C ARG A 742 -3.62 77.46 19.37
N ARG A 743 -2.63 76.90 20.09
CA ARG A 743 -1.98 75.63 19.73
C ARG A 743 -2.78 74.38 20.12
N GLN A 744 -3.82 74.54 20.94
CA GLN A 744 -4.61 73.44 21.54
C GLN A 744 -5.35 72.52 20.54
N ILE A 745 -5.27 72.78 19.22
CA ILE A 745 -5.91 71.94 18.19
C ILE A 745 -4.90 71.40 17.18
N ALA A 746 -3.98 72.23 16.68
CA ALA A 746 -2.90 71.74 15.82
C ALA A 746 -2.04 70.67 16.53
N PHE A 747 -1.89 70.76 17.86
CA PHE A 747 -1.18 69.77 18.66
C PHE A 747 -1.85 68.37 18.64
N PRO A 748 -3.09 68.16 19.13
CA PRO A 748 -3.72 66.83 19.06
C PRO A 748 -3.93 66.34 17.62
N LEU A 749 -4.23 67.24 16.67
CA LEU A 749 -4.47 66.84 15.27
C LEU A 749 -3.21 66.23 14.63
N SER A 750 -2.05 66.83 14.86
CA SER A 750 -0.79 66.31 14.32
C SER A 750 -0.17 65.20 15.16
N ILE A 751 -0.58 65.03 16.42
CA ILE A 751 -0.29 63.78 17.16
C ILE A 751 -1.03 62.61 16.50
N LEU A 752 -2.30 62.79 16.12
CA LEU A 752 -3.06 61.76 15.39
C LEU A 752 -2.45 61.49 14.01
N PHE A 753 -2.04 62.50 13.25
CA PHE A 753 -1.26 62.28 12.01
C PHE A 753 0.08 61.57 12.27
N GLY A 754 0.80 61.92 13.36
CA GLY A 754 2.02 61.23 13.74
C GLY A 754 1.81 59.75 14.06
N ILE A 755 0.70 59.42 14.74
CA ILE A 755 0.29 58.03 15.01
C ILE A 755 -0.04 57.30 13.71
N VAL A 756 -0.82 57.89 12.80
CA VAL A 756 -1.10 57.33 11.46
C VAL A 756 0.20 57.05 10.71
N CYS A 757 1.13 58.00 10.69
CA CYS A 757 2.44 57.81 10.06
C CYS A 757 3.22 56.68 10.72
N ILE A 758 3.26 56.58 12.05
CA ILE A 758 3.99 55.51 12.75
C ILE A 758 3.44 54.12 12.39
N PHE A 759 2.12 53.91 12.49
CA PHE A 759 1.52 52.61 12.12
C PHE A 759 1.76 52.27 10.64
N ARG A 760 1.59 53.23 9.72
CA ARG A 760 1.88 53.02 8.29
C ARG A 760 3.36 52.79 7.99
N ILE A 761 4.29 53.43 8.71
CA ILE A 761 5.73 53.18 8.59
C ILE A 761 6.04 51.75 9.06
N CYS A 762 5.57 51.34 10.23
CA CYS A 762 5.76 49.99 10.74
C CYS A 762 5.26 48.96 9.72
N PHE A 763 3.99 49.04 9.29
CA PHE A 763 3.42 48.13 8.29
C PHE A 763 4.26 48.06 7.00
N MET A 764 4.57 49.21 6.40
CA MET A 764 5.25 49.28 5.10
C MET A 764 6.73 48.86 5.12
N PHE A 765 7.32 48.61 6.30
CA PHE A 765 8.65 48.02 6.46
C PHE A 765 8.64 46.62 7.09
N MET A 766 7.55 46.22 7.76
CA MET A 766 7.41 44.90 8.40
C MET A 766 6.78 43.86 7.48
N TYR A 767 5.72 44.23 6.76
CA TYR A 767 5.00 43.33 5.84
C TYR A 767 5.90 42.72 4.74
N PRO A 768 6.66 43.50 3.95
CA PRO A 768 7.55 42.93 2.91
C PRO A 768 8.77 42.18 3.46
N ASN A 769 8.87 42.00 4.78
CA ASN A 769 9.90 41.23 5.48
C ASN A 769 9.29 40.00 6.21
N GLY A 770 8.06 39.60 5.89
CA GLY A 770 7.42 38.40 6.46
C GLY A 770 6.96 38.52 7.93
N VAL A 771 7.01 39.71 8.54
CA VAL A 771 6.76 39.89 10.00
C VAL A 771 5.32 39.58 10.42
N PHE A 772 4.38 39.49 9.47
CA PHE A 772 2.97 39.11 9.71
C PHE A 772 2.60 37.76 9.05
N TYR A 773 3.59 36.99 8.58
CA TYR A 773 3.36 35.64 8.05
C TYR A 773 2.72 34.76 9.12
N GLN A 774 1.73 33.95 8.75
CA GLN A 774 0.90 33.15 9.66
C GLN A 774 0.10 33.93 10.75
N GLU A 775 0.14 35.28 10.78
CA GLU A 775 -0.68 36.11 11.68
C GLU A 775 -1.66 37.05 10.94
N PRO A 776 -2.68 36.53 10.21
CA PRO A 776 -3.63 37.37 9.45
C PRO A 776 -4.39 38.39 10.33
N LEU A 777 -4.63 38.07 11.61
CA LEU A 777 -5.22 39.03 12.57
C LEU A 777 -4.33 40.24 12.83
N SER A 778 -3.02 40.04 13.00
CA SER A 778 -2.11 41.13 13.35
C SER A 778 -1.80 42.00 12.13
N GLU A 779 -1.75 41.41 10.92
CA GLU A 779 -1.77 42.15 9.66
C GLU A 779 -2.99 43.09 9.57
N PHE A 780 -4.20 42.52 9.63
CA PHE A 780 -5.46 43.25 9.51
C PHE A 780 -5.56 44.42 10.51
N VAL A 781 -5.24 44.16 11.78
CA VAL A 781 -5.29 45.16 12.85
C VAL A 781 -4.29 46.28 12.62
N VAL A 782 -3.04 45.98 12.24
CA VAL A 782 -2.02 47.00 11.98
C VAL A 782 -2.34 47.81 10.70
N PHE A 783 -2.95 47.17 9.70
CA PHE A 783 -3.36 47.83 8.46
C PHE A 783 -4.54 48.79 8.62
N GLU A 784 -5.60 48.44 9.37
CA GLU A 784 -6.81 49.27 9.46
C GLU A 784 -6.85 50.29 10.61
N ILE A 785 -6.08 50.12 11.69
CA ILE A 785 -5.97 51.14 12.76
C ILE A 785 -5.74 52.58 12.22
N PRO A 786 -4.85 52.83 11.23
CA PRO A 786 -4.73 54.11 10.55
C PRO A 786 -6.05 54.72 10.04
N THR A 787 -6.96 53.93 9.47
CA THR A 787 -8.27 54.38 8.96
C THR A 787 -9.14 54.91 10.10
N PHE A 788 -9.26 54.18 11.20
CA PHE A 788 -10.08 54.58 12.35
C PHE A 788 -9.48 55.78 13.12
N VAL A 789 -8.15 55.92 13.14
CA VAL A 789 -7.47 57.13 13.63
C VAL A 789 -7.74 58.34 12.71
N LEU A 790 -7.78 58.16 11.39
CA LEU A 790 -8.13 59.21 10.43
C LEU A 790 -9.60 59.66 10.57
N PHE A 791 -10.53 58.74 10.80
CA PHE A 791 -11.93 59.06 11.13
C PHE A 791 -12.04 59.82 12.45
N THR A 792 -11.33 59.38 13.50
CA THR A 792 -11.22 60.07 14.79
C THR A 792 -10.72 61.52 14.61
N MET A 793 -9.70 61.72 13.77
CA MET A 793 -9.12 63.02 13.41
C MET A 793 -10.12 63.94 12.68
N VAL A 794 -10.96 63.41 11.78
CA VAL A 794 -12.04 64.18 11.14
C VAL A 794 -13.18 64.52 12.10
N ILE A 795 -13.58 63.62 13.00
CA ILE A 795 -14.63 63.91 14.00
C ILE A 795 -14.19 65.01 14.98
N ILE A 796 -12.92 65.00 15.42
CA ILE A 796 -12.32 66.07 16.21
C ILE A 796 -12.29 67.39 15.43
N SER A 797 -11.99 67.34 14.13
CA SER A 797 -12.01 68.51 13.23
C SER A 797 -13.41 69.10 13.05
N ILE A 798 -14.42 68.27 12.82
CA ILE A 798 -15.85 68.64 12.78
C ILE A 798 -16.25 69.34 14.09
N GLY A 799 -15.92 68.74 15.23
CA GLY A 799 -16.23 69.28 16.54
C GLY A 799 -15.59 70.65 16.81
N PHE A 800 -14.34 70.84 16.39
CA PHE A 800 -13.67 72.12 16.52
C PHE A 800 -14.21 73.18 15.54
N TRP A 801 -14.48 72.84 14.28
CA TRP A 801 -15.14 73.75 13.32
C TRP A 801 -16.51 74.20 13.87
N LYS A 802 -17.30 73.28 14.42
CA LYS A 802 -18.57 73.55 15.11
C LYS A 802 -18.40 74.47 16.33
N SER A 803 -17.34 74.26 17.12
CA SER A 803 -16.99 75.12 18.26
C SER A 803 -16.55 76.53 17.85
N LEU A 804 -15.85 76.69 16.71
CA LEU A 804 -15.48 78.00 16.15
C LEU A 804 -16.70 78.74 15.56
N SER A 805 -17.64 78.01 14.96
CA SER A 805 -18.83 78.58 14.32
C SER A 805 -19.79 79.25 15.31
N ASN A 806 -19.97 78.65 16.50
CA ASN A 806 -21.00 79.08 17.45
C ASN A 806 -20.48 80.09 18.50
N ARG A 807 -20.73 81.38 18.27
CA ARG A 807 -20.34 82.49 19.17
C ARG A 807 -21.07 82.53 20.54
N LYS A 808 -21.95 81.58 20.86
CA LYS A 808 -22.70 81.53 22.13
C LYS A 808 -22.09 80.48 23.07
N HIS A 809 -21.43 80.94 24.14
CA HIS A 809 -20.65 80.11 25.08
C HIS A 809 -21.37 78.90 25.68
N PHE A 810 -22.70 78.89 25.78
CA PHE A 810 -23.46 77.79 26.38
C PHE A 810 -23.32 76.45 25.62
N PHE A 811 -23.22 76.47 24.28
CA PHE A 811 -23.23 75.25 23.45
C PHE A 811 -21.86 74.55 23.32
N VAL A 812 -20.82 75.03 24.02
CA VAL A 812 -19.47 74.43 23.96
C VAL A 812 -19.43 73.06 24.68
N ARG A 813 -20.33 72.81 25.64
CA ARG A 813 -20.44 71.50 26.31
C ARG A 813 -20.95 70.44 25.34
N ASP A 814 -22.02 70.75 24.62
CA ASP A 814 -22.69 69.84 23.70
C ASP A 814 -21.81 69.51 22.47
N SER A 815 -20.98 70.45 22.02
CA SER A 815 -20.00 70.15 20.96
C SER A 815 -18.94 69.14 21.40
N ARG A 816 -18.56 69.10 22.69
CA ARG A 816 -17.64 68.08 23.21
C ARG A 816 -18.32 66.72 23.39
N LEU A 817 -19.57 66.72 23.86
CA LEU A 817 -20.38 65.50 23.99
C LEU A 817 -20.54 64.81 22.63
N LEU A 818 -20.82 65.56 21.56
CA LEU A 818 -20.96 65.01 20.21
C LEU A 818 -19.63 64.52 19.60
N VAL A 819 -18.50 65.13 19.94
CA VAL A 819 -17.18 64.58 19.56
C VAL A 819 -16.92 63.28 20.31
N PHE A 820 -17.17 63.24 21.62
CA PHE A 820 -16.97 62.04 22.43
C PHE A 820 -17.84 60.88 21.92
N ILE A 821 -19.14 61.11 21.69
CA ILE A 821 -20.04 60.10 21.10
C ILE A 821 -19.56 59.67 19.71
N GLY A 822 -19.16 60.59 18.84
CA GLY A 822 -18.66 60.25 17.50
C GLY A 822 -17.39 59.40 17.53
N VAL A 823 -16.44 59.72 18.43
CA VAL A 823 -15.22 58.92 18.60
C VAL A 823 -15.56 57.55 19.20
N VAL A 824 -16.40 57.47 20.23
CA VAL A 824 -16.84 56.19 20.80
C VAL A 824 -17.50 55.32 19.73
N LEU A 825 -18.39 55.86 18.89
CA LEU A 825 -19.02 55.10 17.81
C LEU A 825 -18.02 54.58 16.76
N VAL A 826 -16.97 55.34 16.42
CA VAL A 826 -15.91 54.89 15.50
C VAL A 826 -15.07 53.76 16.10
N TRP A 827 -14.74 53.83 17.40
CA TRP A 827 -13.97 52.77 18.06
C TRP A 827 -14.83 51.54 18.41
N CYS A 828 -16.13 51.70 18.68
CA CYS A 828 -17.06 50.58 18.76
C CYS A 828 -17.22 49.87 17.40
N LEU A 829 -17.26 50.63 16.29
CA LEU A 829 -17.27 50.03 14.95
C LEU A 829 -15.99 49.24 14.68
N TRP A 830 -14.81 49.76 15.05
CA TRP A 830 -13.55 49.02 14.95
C TRP A 830 -13.55 47.73 15.77
N ILE A 831 -14.01 47.75 17.03
CA ILE A 831 -14.10 46.54 17.87
C ILE A 831 -15.03 45.50 17.24
N VAL A 832 -16.24 45.90 16.82
CA VAL A 832 -17.20 44.97 16.18
C VAL A 832 -16.61 44.35 14.91
N VAL A 833 -15.96 45.15 14.06
CA VAL A 833 -15.29 44.66 12.85
C VAL A 833 -14.15 43.69 13.19
N THR A 834 -13.33 44.00 14.20
CA THR A 834 -12.18 43.15 14.57
C THR A 834 -12.62 41.82 15.16
N VAL A 835 -13.68 41.82 15.99
CA VAL A 835 -14.26 40.58 16.56
C VAL A 835 -14.92 39.73 15.49
N VAL A 836 -15.67 40.34 14.56
CA VAL A 836 -16.25 39.60 13.43
C VAL A 836 -15.16 39.06 12.50
N TYR A 837 -14.03 39.76 12.34
CA TYR A 837 -12.89 39.23 11.59
C TYR A 837 -12.21 38.05 12.29
N SER A 838 -12.07 38.06 13.63
CA SER A 838 -11.46 36.94 14.35
C SER A 838 -12.36 35.69 14.44
N GLU A 839 -13.66 35.85 14.70
CA GLU A 839 -14.55 34.73 15.06
C GLU A 839 -15.38 34.18 13.87
N VAL A 840 -15.35 34.82 12.69
CA VAL A 840 -16.12 34.40 11.48
C VAL A 840 -15.20 34.06 10.29
N ILE A 841 -13.88 34.13 10.49
CA ILE A 841 -12.89 33.84 9.44
C ILE A 841 -11.82 32.95 10.07
N LEU A 842 -11.05 33.47 11.03
CA LEU A 842 -9.87 32.77 11.56
C LEU A 842 -10.17 31.53 12.40
N GLU A 843 -11.36 31.43 13.01
CA GLU A 843 -11.86 30.22 13.67
C GLU A 843 -12.64 29.29 12.71
N THR A 844 -12.75 29.65 11.43
CA THR A 844 -13.42 28.87 10.37
C THR A 844 -12.42 28.33 9.34
N ASP A 845 -11.34 29.08 9.07
CA ASP A 845 -10.16 28.61 8.31
C ASP A 845 -9.39 27.51 9.07
N SER A 846 -9.52 27.43 10.41
CA SER A 846 -8.85 26.44 11.25
C SER A 846 -9.52 25.06 11.26
N GLY A 847 -10.34 24.76 10.27
CA GLY A 847 -10.82 23.41 10.00
C GLY A 847 -9.74 22.61 9.28
N GLU A 848 -8.83 22.00 10.04
CA GLU A 848 -7.92 20.96 9.51
C GLU A 848 -8.77 19.82 8.94
N SER A 849 -8.94 19.80 7.61
CA SER A 849 -9.51 18.64 6.92
C SER A 849 -8.56 17.47 7.14
N PRO A 850 -9.00 16.34 7.71
CA PRO A 850 -8.10 15.21 7.99
C PRO A 850 -7.62 14.52 6.70
N CYS A 851 -8.29 14.81 5.58
CA CYS A 851 -7.97 14.44 4.21
C CYS A 851 -6.63 15.03 3.74
N VAL A 852 -5.49 14.50 4.23
CA VAL A 852 -4.13 14.97 3.88
C VAL A 852 -3.99 15.16 2.37
N GLY A 853 -3.62 16.38 1.96
CA GLY A 853 -3.43 16.77 0.56
C GLY A 853 -4.70 17.17 -0.20
N ARG A 854 -5.92 16.81 0.24
CA ARG A 854 -7.15 17.34 -0.38
C ARG A 854 -7.30 18.77 0.14
N VAL A 855 -6.93 19.76 -0.67
CA VAL A 855 -7.32 21.17 -0.44
C VAL A 855 -8.80 21.16 -0.03
N PRO A 856 -9.16 21.68 1.15
CA PRO A 856 -10.54 21.61 1.63
C PRO A 856 -11.42 22.26 0.59
N GLU A 857 -12.40 21.49 0.05
CA GLU A 857 -13.22 21.90 -1.09
C GLU A 857 -13.66 23.34 -0.88
N SER A 858 -13.16 24.24 -1.75
CA SER A 858 -13.12 25.69 -1.48
C SER A 858 -14.52 26.15 -1.12
N ASN A 859 -14.78 26.29 0.18
CA ASN A 859 -16.14 26.24 0.71
C ASN A 859 -16.92 27.37 0.04
N GLU A 860 -17.76 27.09 -0.96
CA GLU A 860 -18.38 28.17 -1.74
C GLU A 860 -19.19 29.07 -0.80
N GLU A 861 -19.80 28.48 0.25
CA GLU A 861 -20.47 29.23 1.31
C GLU A 861 -19.50 30.02 2.21
N LEU A 862 -18.27 29.57 2.50
CA LEU A 862 -17.27 30.36 3.24
C LEU A 862 -16.66 31.48 2.37
N GLU A 863 -16.37 31.22 1.10
CA GLU A 863 -15.87 32.23 0.17
C GLU A 863 -16.94 33.30 -0.05
N ASP A 864 -18.17 32.93 -0.38
CA ASP A 864 -19.27 33.90 -0.57
C ASP A 864 -19.68 34.57 0.76
N ASN A 865 -19.54 33.92 1.93
CA ASN A 865 -19.70 34.58 3.23
C ASN A 865 -18.58 35.60 3.49
N THR A 866 -17.32 35.27 3.23
CA THR A 866 -16.16 36.13 3.45
C THR A 866 -16.15 37.30 2.46
N ARG A 867 -16.49 37.05 1.19
CA ARG A 867 -16.77 38.04 0.14
C ARG A 867 -17.95 38.94 0.51
N THR A 868 -19.05 38.37 1.01
CA THR A 868 -20.21 39.13 1.50
C THR A 868 -19.84 40.00 2.70
N LEU A 869 -19.08 39.47 3.66
CA LEU A 869 -18.56 40.19 4.82
C LEU A 869 -17.64 41.34 4.40
N THR A 870 -16.77 41.11 3.41
CA THR A 870 -15.94 42.14 2.76
C THR A 870 -16.79 43.26 2.18
N ILE A 871 -17.77 42.90 1.34
CA ILE A 871 -18.69 43.87 0.71
C ILE A 871 -19.46 44.65 1.78
N VAL A 872 -19.98 43.99 2.83
CA VAL A 872 -20.69 44.63 3.94
C VAL A 872 -19.77 45.58 4.71
N TYR A 873 -18.62 45.11 5.18
CA TYR A 873 -17.63 45.93 5.92
C TYR A 873 -17.23 47.17 5.12
N GLN A 874 -16.80 46.98 3.88
CA GLN A 874 -16.31 48.06 3.04
C GLN A 874 -17.44 49.03 2.64
N SER A 875 -18.68 48.55 2.45
CA SER A 875 -19.84 49.43 2.23
C SER A 875 -20.14 50.34 3.44
N VAL A 876 -19.91 49.85 4.67
CA VAL A 876 -20.04 50.64 5.90
C VAL A 876 -18.91 51.67 6.00
N ILE A 877 -17.66 51.29 5.73
CA ILE A 877 -16.50 52.20 5.71
C ILE A 877 -16.69 53.31 4.67
N VAL A 878 -17.15 52.97 3.45
CA VAL A 878 -17.50 53.93 2.39
C VAL A 878 -18.63 54.86 2.85
N SER A 879 -19.70 54.32 3.43
CA SER A 879 -20.85 55.10 3.91
C SER A 879 -20.48 56.10 5.02
N VAL A 880 -19.65 55.67 5.99
CA VAL A 880 -19.11 56.52 7.06
C VAL A 880 -18.20 57.61 6.46
N THR A 881 -17.34 57.25 5.50
CA THR A 881 -16.44 58.20 4.81
C THR A 881 -17.23 59.30 4.11
N PHE A 882 -18.26 58.95 3.31
CA PHE A 882 -19.13 59.92 2.64
C PHE A 882 -19.93 60.78 3.64
N PHE A 883 -20.48 60.17 4.70
CA PHE A 883 -21.21 60.91 5.74
C PHE A 883 -20.32 61.96 6.45
N LEU A 884 -19.12 61.56 6.87
CA LEU A 884 -18.15 62.47 7.49
C LEU A 884 -17.73 63.59 6.52
N ALA A 885 -17.49 63.27 5.24
CA ALA A 885 -17.15 64.25 4.21
C ALA A 885 -18.25 65.32 4.02
N LEU A 886 -19.51 64.90 3.95
CA LEU A 886 -20.68 65.78 3.81
C LEU A 886 -20.91 66.64 5.05
N VAL A 887 -20.79 66.06 6.25
CA VAL A 887 -20.91 66.79 7.53
C VAL A 887 -19.78 67.82 7.67
N PHE A 888 -18.55 67.48 7.29
CA PHE A 888 -17.42 68.40 7.34
C PHE A 888 -17.54 69.53 6.29
N LEU A 889 -18.04 69.24 5.09
CA LEU A 889 -18.36 70.26 4.08
C LEU A 889 -19.44 71.22 4.58
N TYR A 890 -20.50 70.70 5.21
CA TYR A 890 -21.57 71.50 5.79
C TYR A 890 -21.06 72.46 6.88
N TYR A 891 -20.27 71.97 7.85
CA TYR A 891 -19.68 72.83 8.87
C TYR A 891 -18.62 73.80 8.32
N THR A 892 -17.85 73.39 7.31
CA THR A 892 -16.90 74.27 6.59
C THR A 892 -17.64 75.44 5.91
N LYS A 893 -18.79 75.17 5.27
CA LYS A 893 -19.63 76.22 4.66
C LYS A 893 -20.16 77.22 5.69
N ILE A 894 -20.73 76.74 6.81
CA ILE A 894 -21.22 77.63 7.88
C ILE A 894 -20.06 78.46 8.46
N LEU A 895 -18.89 77.85 8.69
CA LEU A 895 -17.73 78.54 9.23
C LEU A 895 -17.18 79.60 8.24
N PHE A 896 -17.18 79.29 6.95
CA PHE A 896 -16.85 80.25 5.89
C PHE A 896 -17.80 81.46 5.90
N ASP A 897 -19.11 81.26 6.04
CA ASP A 897 -20.10 82.34 6.10
C ASP A 897 -20.00 83.16 7.41
N ALA A 898 -19.69 82.52 8.54
CA ALA A 898 -19.48 83.16 9.83
C ALA A 898 -18.20 84.02 9.91
N ALA A 899 -17.19 83.73 9.08
CA ALA A 899 -15.87 84.37 9.04
C ALA A 899 -15.86 85.75 8.34
N LYS A 900 -16.68 86.70 8.82
CA LYS A 900 -16.77 88.05 8.23
C LYS A 900 -15.43 88.83 8.26
N ASN A 901 -15.14 89.50 7.14
CA ASN A 901 -14.10 90.49 6.90
C ASN A 901 -12.60 90.10 7.05
N ILE A 902 -12.25 88.83 7.29
CA ILE A 902 -10.83 88.38 7.23
C ILE A 902 -10.62 87.41 6.07
N SER A 903 -10.27 87.95 4.89
CA SER A 903 -10.10 87.19 3.64
C SER A 903 -9.08 86.04 3.73
N ARG A 904 -7.99 86.23 4.49
CA ARG A 904 -6.95 85.20 4.70
C ARG A 904 -7.46 84.00 5.49
N VAL A 905 -8.28 84.24 6.52
CA VAL A 905 -8.89 83.17 7.34
C VAL A 905 -9.96 82.41 6.53
N LYS A 906 -10.77 83.11 5.72
CA LYS A 906 -11.66 82.45 4.74
C LYS A 906 -10.89 81.55 3.76
N LYS A 907 -9.76 82.00 3.21
CA LYS A 907 -8.91 81.16 2.33
C LYS A 907 -8.38 79.91 3.04
N PHE A 908 -7.87 80.05 4.27
CA PHE A 908 -7.36 78.92 5.05
C PHE A 908 -8.45 77.87 5.37
N ILE A 909 -9.63 78.32 5.83
CA ILE A 909 -10.77 77.45 6.12
C ILE A 909 -11.27 76.74 4.86
N LEU A 910 -11.38 77.46 3.74
CA LEU A 910 -11.83 76.89 2.48
C LEU A 910 -10.79 75.91 1.88
N PHE A 911 -9.50 76.19 2.04
CA PHE A 911 -8.44 75.28 1.55
C PHE A 911 -8.38 73.99 2.36
N ILE A 912 -8.22 74.04 3.69
CA ILE A 912 -8.16 72.81 4.52
C ILE A 912 -9.51 72.08 4.52
N GLY A 913 -10.62 72.83 4.59
CA GLY A 913 -11.97 72.29 4.50
C GLY A 913 -12.22 71.55 3.18
N GLY A 914 -11.88 72.19 2.06
CA GLY A 914 -11.99 71.62 0.73
C GLY A 914 -11.03 70.45 0.50
N LEU A 915 -9.80 70.51 1.00
CA LEU A 915 -8.79 69.45 0.86
C LEU A 915 -9.21 68.17 1.60
N ILE A 916 -9.57 68.25 2.88
CA ILE A 916 -10.00 67.07 3.65
C ILE A 916 -11.27 66.47 3.04
N THR A 917 -12.28 67.28 2.69
CA THR A 917 -13.47 66.76 1.99
C THR A 917 -13.13 66.15 0.64
N PHE A 918 -12.22 66.75 -0.14
CA PHE A 918 -11.80 66.18 -1.44
C PHE A 918 -11.11 64.83 -1.26
N CYS A 919 -10.11 64.72 -0.38
CA CYS A 919 -9.41 63.46 -0.13
C CYS A 919 -10.35 62.38 0.44
N PHE A 920 -11.33 62.74 1.28
CA PHE A 920 -12.35 61.78 1.76
C PHE A 920 -13.33 61.35 0.66
N LEU A 921 -13.78 62.26 -0.21
CA LEU A 921 -14.61 61.89 -1.36
C LEU A 921 -13.85 61.03 -2.37
N VAL A 922 -12.57 61.34 -2.61
CA VAL A 922 -11.67 60.51 -3.44
C VAL A 922 -11.46 59.13 -2.80
N ARG A 923 -11.24 59.03 -1.48
CA ARG A 923 -11.15 57.73 -0.78
C ARG A 923 -12.43 56.90 -0.94
N GLY A 924 -13.60 57.51 -0.73
CA GLY A 924 -14.89 56.85 -0.94
C GLY A 924 -15.14 56.41 -2.39
N ILE A 925 -14.68 57.18 -3.38
CA ILE A 925 -14.79 56.81 -4.80
C ILE A 925 -13.80 55.70 -5.18
N LEU A 926 -12.54 55.77 -4.70
CA LEU A 926 -11.52 54.76 -4.99
C LEU A 926 -11.89 53.41 -4.38
N PHE A 927 -12.39 53.37 -3.14
CA PHE A 927 -12.91 52.13 -2.54
C PHE A 927 -14.08 51.54 -3.35
N VAL A 928 -15.03 52.36 -3.83
CA VAL A 928 -16.12 51.87 -4.70
C VAL A 928 -15.60 51.34 -6.05
N ILE A 929 -14.51 51.88 -6.59
CA ILE A 929 -13.88 51.38 -7.82
C ILE A 929 -13.16 50.04 -7.58
N ILE A 930 -12.46 49.89 -6.46
CA ILE A 930 -11.76 48.64 -6.11
C ILE A 930 -12.78 47.53 -5.85
N LEU A 931 -13.82 47.81 -5.06
CA LEU A 931 -14.92 46.87 -4.79
C LEU A 931 -15.69 46.46 -6.06
N GLY A 932 -16.01 47.43 -6.93
CA GLY A 932 -16.86 47.21 -8.10
C GLY A 932 -16.14 46.64 -9.33
N ALA A 933 -14.86 46.27 -9.20
CA ALA A 933 -14.05 45.73 -10.29
C ALA A 933 -12.93 44.77 -9.80
N GLU A 934 -13.01 44.30 -8.55
CA GLU A 934 -12.20 43.22 -7.97
C GLU A 934 -10.68 43.35 -8.21
N PHE A 935 -10.16 44.58 -8.19
CA PHE A 935 -8.75 44.88 -8.48
C PHE A 935 -7.84 44.72 -7.26
N THR A 936 -7.25 43.53 -7.11
CA THR A 936 -6.14 43.17 -6.19
C THR A 936 -4.83 43.94 -6.43
N SER A 937 -4.67 44.54 -7.62
CA SER A 937 -3.42 45.16 -8.08
C SER A 937 -2.82 46.19 -7.10
N SER A 938 -1.65 45.84 -6.59
CA SER A 938 -0.81 46.62 -5.65
C SER A 938 -0.55 48.08 -6.08
N ILE A 939 -0.61 48.38 -7.37
CA ILE A 939 -0.45 49.74 -7.93
C ILE A 939 -1.62 50.65 -7.51
N TYR A 940 -2.85 50.14 -7.54
CA TYR A 940 -4.04 50.93 -7.15
C TYR A 940 -4.06 51.21 -5.65
N MET A 941 -3.57 50.28 -4.83
CA MET A 941 -3.40 50.49 -3.39
C MET A 941 -2.35 51.57 -3.07
N PHE A 942 -1.19 51.54 -3.76
CA PHE A 942 -0.19 52.60 -3.66
C PHE A 942 -0.79 53.98 -4.02
N ILE A 943 -1.50 54.09 -5.15
CA ILE A 943 -2.14 55.34 -5.58
C ILE A 943 -3.19 55.82 -4.55
N THR A 944 -3.98 54.91 -4.00
CA THR A 944 -5.06 55.23 -3.06
C THR A 944 -4.53 55.75 -1.72
N LEU A 945 -3.52 55.09 -1.15
CA LEU A 945 -2.87 55.54 0.08
C LEU A 945 -2.10 56.85 -0.13
N PHE A 946 -1.38 56.98 -1.26
CA PHE A 946 -0.66 58.22 -1.61
C PHE A 946 -1.59 59.42 -1.72
N LEU A 947 -2.71 59.31 -2.45
CA LEU A 947 -3.64 60.43 -2.68
C LEU A 947 -4.52 60.77 -1.46
N THR A 948 -4.89 59.76 -0.65
CA THR A 948 -5.88 59.94 0.44
C THR A 948 -5.25 60.17 1.81
N GLU A 949 -4.05 59.62 2.07
CA GLU A 949 -3.35 59.75 3.35
C GLU A 949 -2.12 60.65 3.23
N VAL A 950 -1.10 60.26 2.46
CA VAL A 950 0.19 60.98 2.36
C VAL A 950 0.01 62.42 1.84
N LEU A 951 -0.56 62.59 0.65
CA LEU A 951 -0.75 63.92 0.05
C LEU A 951 -1.64 64.83 0.91
N LEU A 952 -2.62 64.24 1.62
CA LEU A 952 -3.47 64.95 2.57
C LEU A 952 -2.67 65.46 3.78
N MET A 953 -1.83 64.61 4.38
CA MET A 953 -1.01 64.94 5.55
C MET A 953 0.03 66.00 5.21
N PHE A 954 0.82 65.79 4.16
CA PHE A 954 1.81 66.74 3.64
C PHE A 954 1.22 68.14 3.41
N LEU A 955 0.11 68.23 2.65
CA LEU A 955 -0.53 69.51 2.34
C LEU A 955 -1.17 70.16 3.58
N CYS A 956 -1.72 69.39 4.52
CA CYS A 956 -2.20 69.92 5.80
C CYS A 956 -1.04 70.47 6.65
N GLY A 957 0.06 69.74 6.78
CA GLY A 957 1.27 70.16 7.50
C GLY A 957 1.83 71.48 6.98
N LEU A 958 1.97 71.61 5.65
CA LEU A 958 2.39 72.86 5.00
C LEU A 958 1.45 74.03 5.32
N GLN A 959 0.13 73.83 5.32
CA GLN A 959 -0.82 74.90 5.65
C GLN A 959 -0.78 75.29 7.13
N PHE A 960 -0.63 74.33 8.06
CA PHE A 960 -0.44 74.63 9.48
C PHE A 960 0.86 75.41 9.73
N ASN A 961 1.97 75.04 9.06
CA ASN A 961 3.22 75.79 9.15
C ASN A 961 3.07 77.23 8.62
N ASN A 962 2.47 77.41 7.44
CA ASN A 962 2.16 78.74 6.89
C ASN A 962 1.32 79.58 7.87
N MET A 963 0.28 79.00 8.48
CA MET A 963 -0.53 79.67 9.50
C MET A 963 0.31 80.12 10.70
N LEU A 964 1.29 79.34 11.13
CA LEU A 964 2.17 79.68 12.26
C LEU A 964 3.15 80.81 11.92
N VAL A 965 3.81 80.76 10.76
CA VAL A 965 4.80 81.78 10.34
C VAL A 965 4.14 83.14 10.12
N PHE A 966 3.04 83.20 9.33
CA PHE A 966 2.41 84.47 9.00
C PHE A 966 1.74 85.19 10.18
N ASN A 967 1.50 84.51 11.31
CA ASN A 967 1.00 85.16 12.53
C ASN A 967 2.08 85.88 13.36
N GLN A 968 3.37 85.59 13.17
CA GLN A 968 4.46 86.30 13.88
C GLN A 968 4.80 87.66 13.22
N GLY A 969 4.64 87.79 11.89
CA GLY A 969 4.87 89.06 11.18
C GLY A 969 3.80 90.14 11.39
N GLY A 970 2.77 89.89 12.23
CA GLY A 970 1.57 90.73 12.33
C GLY A 970 1.60 91.84 13.40
N SER A 971 2.69 92.04 14.14
CA SER A 971 2.73 92.96 15.30
C SER A 971 3.70 94.14 15.16
N SER A 972 4.05 94.53 13.93
CA SER A 972 5.12 95.51 13.66
C SER A 972 4.69 96.70 12.78
N SER A 973 3.40 97.05 12.79
CA SER A 973 2.88 98.26 12.14
C SER A 973 1.54 98.71 12.75
N ASP A 974 1.60 99.51 13.81
CA ASP A 974 0.71 100.65 14.11
C ASP A 974 0.89 101.10 15.58
N SER A 975 1.87 101.97 15.80
CA SER A 975 2.11 102.61 17.11
C SER A 975 2.63 104.04 16.96
N SER A 976 1.84 104.91 16.34
CA SER A 976 2.09 106.35 16.25
C SER A 976 0.84 107.16 16.63
N THR A 977 0.90 107.84 17.79
CA THR A 977 0.18 109.10 18.16
C THR A 977 -1.31 109.27 17.78
N GLY A 978 -2.24 109.61 18.69
CA GLY A 978 -2.15 110.00 20.10
C GLY A 978 -3.19 111.11 20.45
N VAL A 979 -3.30 111.46 21.75
CA VAL A 979 -3.96 112.69 22.28
C VAL A 979 -5.52 112.75 22.27
N THR A 980 -6.11 112.20 23.36
CA THR A 980 -7.21 112.74 24.22
C THR A 980 -8.42 113.52 23.66
N GLY A 981 -9.65 113.17 24.11
CA GLY A 981 -10.85 114.02 24.00
C GLY A 981 -12.07 113.57 24.85
N SER A 982 -12.35 114.29 25.95
CA SER A 982 -13.42 114.11 26.96
C SER A 982 -14.87 113.83 26.45
N GLY A 983 -15.69 113.05 27.20
CA GLY A 983 -17.08 112.70 26.78
C GLY A 983 -18.04 112.00 27.78
N SER A 984 -18.19 112.53 29.00
CA SER A 984 -19.29 112.36 30.00
C SER A 984 -20.51 111.41 29.82
N ARG A 985 -20.90 110.76 30.94
CA ARG A 985 -22.26 110.29 31.36
C ARG A 985 -22.90 109.07 30.64
N ALA A 986 -23.92 108.39 31.19
CA ALA A 986 -24.30 108.01 32.58
C ALA A 986 -25.60 107.16 32.59
N THR A 987 -25.79 106.28 33.59
CA THR A 987 -27.09 105.64 33.97
C THR A 987 -27.76 104.77 32.87
N HIS A 988 -28.79 103.92 33.05
CA HIS A 988 -29.66 103.41 34.15
C HIS A 988 -30.21 102.04 33.63
N SER A 989 -30.88 101.12 34.35
CA SER A 989 -31.15 100.84 35.77
C SER A 989 -31.81 99.44 35.90
N ARG A 990 -31.79 98.84 37.11
CA ARG A 990 -32.79 97.88 37.67
C ARG A 990 -32.93 96.45 37.04
N VAL A 991 -33.02 95.32 37.77
CA VAL A 991 -33.92 94.79 38.86
C VAL A 991 -35.04 93.90 38.26
N THR A 992 -35.47 92.71 38.75
CA THR A 992 -35.04 91.70 39.78
C THR A 992 -35.93 90.41 39.61
N SER A 993 -35.88 89.29 40.35
CA SER A 993 -35.05 88.69 41.45
C SER A 993 -35.43 87.19 41.62
N GLN A 994 -34.64 86.43 42.42
CA GLN A 994 -35.06 85.21 43.17
C GLN A 994 -35.44 83.96 42.33
N HIS A 995 -35.53 82.70 42.80
CA HIS A 995 -35.12 81.91 44.00
C HIS A 995 -35.04 80.43 43.53
N THR A 996 -34.45 79.39 44.15
CA THR A 996 -33.75 79.09 45.44
C THR A 996 -32.73 77.94 45.14
N SER A 997 -31.65 77.62 45.89
CA SER A 997 -31.53 76.84 47.16
C SER A 997 -32.18 75.43 47.14
N ARG A 998 -31.63 74.35 47.75
CA ARG A 998 -30.39 74.15 48.55
C ARG A 998 -30.10 72.65 48.77
N GLY A 999 -28.85 72.28 49.11
CA GLY A 999 -28.44 71.01 49.75
C GLY A 999 -27.48 70.17 48.88
N THR A 1000 -26.35 69.57 49.31
CA THR A 1000 -25.81 68.94 50.55
C THR A 1000 -26.24 67.49 50.80
N ALA A 1001 -25.36 66.53 51.15
CA ALA A 1001 -23.87 66.46 51.14
C ALA A 1001 -23.40 65.03 51.55
N LEU A 1002 -22.12 64.67 51.29
CA LEU A 1002 -21.33 63.60 51.95
C LEU A 1002 -21.83 62.13 51.74
N ASP A 1003 -21.08 61.04 51.93
CA ASP A 1003 -19.66 60.73 52.24
C ASP A 1003 -19.24 59.45 51.43
N MET A 1004 -17.97 59.10 51.18
CA MET A 1004 -17.10 58.11 51.90
C MET A 1004 -17.80 56.79 52.31
N ASP A 1005 -17.25 55.58 52.14
CA ASP A 1005 -15.87 55.09 51.83
C ASP A 1005 -15.86 53.93 50.80
N ASP A 1006 -14.82 53.83 49.96
CA ASP A 1006 -13.82 52.72 49.82
C ASP A 1006 -12.89 52.98 48.61
#